data_AF-A0AAZ3SJ65-F1
#
_entry.id   AF-A0AAZ3SJ65-F1
#
_cell.length_a   1.000
_cell.length_b   1.000
_cell.length_c   1.000
_cell.angle_alpha   90.00
_cell.angle_beta   90.00
_cell.angle_gamma   90.00
#
_symmetry.space_group_name_H-M   'P 1'
#
loop_
_entity.id
_entity.type
_entity.pdbx_description
1 polymer ?
#
loop_
_entity_poly.entity_id
_entity_poly.type
_entity_poly.pdbx_seq_one_letter_code
_entity_poly.pdbx_strand_id
1 'polypeptide(L)'
;TLFLYCSFLAVLIPCVLSFNVDDKNGETFNGPLEDMFGYSVQQFENSEGKWVLIGSPLAGQPAKRTGDVYKCRVGQGPNPRCIKLELPENTTIPNLHEVKENMTMGTTLVTNPQGGFLACGPQYGYMCGQQTYISGVCTNVSSTFQVLNSIAPAVQECAKELDIVMVLDGSNSIWPWTSIIDFLVKFLKNIEIGAKLSQVGIVSYGEKVTHNVNLSQFDTTQSLLAKVAKLPQQTGFKTMTALGIDTARKEAFTVERGARPGVKKVMIIVTDGESHDFYNLDKVIKECEEDDIERFGIAVLGDYNRNNRSIKEVKKFIEEIQSISSDPVGDHFFNVSDEFALLNIVDALGSRIFALEATSGNYTSSFEMEMSQAGFSAHTSKEGVMLGAVGAYEWNGTVVMHTNQGTVVPLNADFQDPLDERKESLAEYVGKYISVQTRHAHTHTHSLAGYVGKYISVQTRHIGSYFGSVLQTVDVDQDSYTDILLVGAPMFMGPEREEQGQVYVYKLNEKGLFEHQTTLKPDNQTCCTSAHSNGCTIVNTNGPCGARFGTAIAEVSDLDLDGNRDVAIGAPLENDHKGAVYVYHGAKKTIKEKYVQRIPGPGDGVKTKFFGQSIHGVMDLNGDGIIDITIGGLGGASLFWSKDVAELYANMTFDPNKINLQQPSEDCVLGERATVCVKTRVCFSYSVKSEKDHTNLGTGESLINTLPYNLTLDSLRAKSRAAFVNPDEKSERKVQVTANIIDALCLEHSFAMKASKSFLNQPGQHGERKRGG
;
A
#
# COMPACT_ATOMS: atom_id res chain seq x y z
N THR A 1 -17.43 -18.23 -54.56
CA THR A 1 -16.70 -18.04 -53.30
C THR A 1 -17.58 -18.51 -52.16
N LEU A 2 -17.29 -19.70 -51.62
CA LEU A 2 -17.93 -20.21 -50.41
C LEU A 2 -17.16 -19.60 -49.24
N PHE A 3 -17.77 -18.67 -48.51
CA PHE A 3 -17.24 -18.25 -47.21
C PHE A 3 -17.86 -19.17 -46.17
N LEU A 4 -17.05 -20.01 -45.53
CA LEU A 4 -17.44 -20.79 -44.36
C LEU A 4 -16.75 -20.16 -43.15
N TYR A 5 -17.56 -19.73 -42.18
CA TYR A 5 -17.11 -19.29 -40.87
C TYR A 5 -17.07 -20.52 -39.96
N CYS A 6 -15.94 -20.76 -39.30
CA CYS A 6 -15.88 -21.69 -38.17
C CYS A 6 -16.50 -20.95 -36.97
N SER A 7 -17.68 -21.38 -36.52
CA SER A 7 -18.34 -20.82 -35.36
C SER A 7 -18.41 -21.90 -34.28
N PHE A 8 -17.61 -21.74 -33.23
CA PHE A 8 -17.80 -22.45 -31.97
C PHE A 8 -19.13 -22.01 -31.37
N LEU A 9 -20.13 -22.90 -31.40
CA LEU A 9 -21.40 -22.68 -30.72
C LEU A 9 -21.24 -23.25 -29.32
N ALA A 10 -21.01 -22.33 -28.37
CA ALA A 10 -21.01 -22.62 -26.94
C ALA A 10 -22.35 -23.29 -26.57
N VAL A 11 -22.26 -24.51 -26.06
CA VAL A 11 -23.34 -25.13 -25.30
C VAL A 11 -23.61 -24.22 -24.11
N LEU A 12 -24.88 -23.92 -23.83
CA LEU A 12 -25.35 -23.20 -22.64
C LEU A 12 -25.10 -24.04 -21.37
N ILE A 13 -23.83 -24.15 -21.00
CA ILE A 13 -23.34 -24.38 -19.65
C ILE A 13 -23.17 -22.96 -19.09
N PRO A 14 -23.52 -22.66 -17.81
CA PRO A 14 -23.26 -21.33 -17.26
C PRO A 14 -21.83 -20.95 -17.57
N CYS A 15 -21.64 -19.86 -18.32
CA CYS A 15 -20.33 -19.34 -18.71
C CYS A 15 -19.57 -18.94 -17.45
N VAL A 16 -18.95 -19.91 -16.80
CA VAL A 16 -17.77 -19.70 -15.99
C VAL A 16 -16.66 -19.62 -17.02
N LEU A 17 -16.28 -18.39 -17.38
CA LEU A 17 -15.05 -18.11 -18.12
C LEU A 17 -13.90 -18.54 -17.20
N SER A 18 -13.60 -19.84 -17.22
CA SER A 18 -12.41 -20.43 -16.63
C SER A 18 -11.49 -20.72 -17.81
N PHE A 19 -10.32 -20.10 -17.81
CA PHE A 19 -9.38 -20.22 -18.92
C PHE A 19 -8.40 -21.36 -18.63
N ASN A 20 -7.55 -21.21 -17.61
CA ASN A 20 -6.58 -22.23 -17.25
C ASN A 20 -6.33 -22.36 -15.74
N VAL A 21 -6.78 -21.43 -14.90
CA VAL A 21 -6.65 -21.59 -13.43
C VAL A 21 -7.78 -22.49 -12.93
N ASP A 22 -7.45 -23.60 -12.26
CA ASP A 22 -8.43 -24.56 -11.74
C ASP A 22 -9.11 -24.02 -10.47
N ASP A 23 -10.32 -23.50 -10.64
CA ASP A 23 -11.15 -22.96 -9.56
C ASP A 23 -11.82 -24.05 -8.68
N LYS A 24 -11.71 -25.33 -9.04
CA LYS A 24 -12.37 -26.45 -8.33
C LYS A 24 -11.42 -27.24 -7.45
N ASN A 25 -10.18 -27.44 -7.88
CA ASN A 25 -9.25 -28.37 -7.24
C ASN A 25 -8.06 -27.69 -6.54
N GLY A 26 -8.27 -26.54 -5.90
CA GLY A 26 -7.22 -25.83 -5.16
C GLY A 26 -6.94 -26.37 -3.75
N GLU A 27 -5.84 -25.91 -3.16
CA GLU A 27 -5.57 -26.08 -1.72
C GLU A 27 -6.09 -24.87 -0.94
N THR A 28 -6.71 -25.09 0.22
CA THR A 28 -7.20 -24.01 1.09
C THR A 28 -6.49 -24.05 2.43
N PHE A 29 -6.08 -22.87 2.89
CA PHE A 29 -5.44 -22.62 4.18
C PHE A 29 -6.42 -21.84 5.05
N ASN A 30 -6.83 -22.43 6.17
CA ASN A 30 -7.80 -21.79 7.08
C ASN A 30 -7.10 -21.27 8.33
N GLY A 31 -7.54 -20.12 8.82
CA GLY A 31 -7.03 -19.54 10.07
C GLY A 31 -8.09 -18.67 10.76
N PRO A 32 -7.76 -18.08 11.92
CA PRO A 32 -8.71 -17.27 12.68
C PRO A 32 -9.08 -15.98 11.93
N LEU A 33 -10.39 -15.70 11.84
CA LEU A 33 -10.90 -14.48 11.22
C LEU A 33 -10.55 -13.24 12.06
N GLU A 34 -10.65 -13.33 13.40
CA GLU A 34 -10.28 -12.25 14.31
C GLU A 34 -8.80 -11.82 14.20
N ASP A 35 -7.92 -12.75 13.81
CA ASP A 35 -6.49 -12.49 13.67
C ASP A 35 -6.13 -11.88 12.30
N MET A 36 -7.13 -11.66 11.44
CA MET A 36 -6.98 -11.26 10.03
C MET A 36 -6.03 -12.18 9.25
N PHE A 37 -6.10 -13.49 9.53
CA PHE A 37 -5.32 -14.48 8.79
C PHE A 37 -5.66 -14.40 7.29
N GLY A 38 -4.66 -14.24 6.43
CA GLY A 38 -4.84 -14.07 4.97
C GLY A 38 -4.84 -12.61 4.51
N TYR A 39 -4.52 -11.67 5.40
CA TYR A 39 -4.38 -10.25 5.04
C TYR A 39 -3.32 -10.02 3.96
N SER A 40 -2.16 -10.67 4.09
CA SER A 40 -1.09 -10.71 3.08
C SER A 40 -0.72 -12.16 2.77
N VAL A 41 -0.36 -12.45 1.53
CA VAL A 41 0.07 -13.78 1.09
C VAL A 41 1.32 -13.67 0.23
N GLN A 42 2.22 -14.63 0.34
CA GLN A 42 3.43 -14.69 -0.46
C GLN A 42 3.83 -16.16 -0.70
N GLN A 43 4.12 -16.50 -1.94
CA GLN A 43 4.68 -17.81 -2.31
C GLN A 43 6.17 -17.85 -1.98
N PHE A 44 6.65 -18.97 -1.47
CA PHE A 44 8.01 -19.10 -0.97
C PHE A 44 8.57 -20.51 -1.19
N GLU A 45 9.85 -20.60 -1.55
CA GLU A 45 10.56 -21.88 -1.70
C GLU A 45 11.89 -21.84 -0.98
N ASN A 46 12.23 -22.97 -0.35
CA ASN A 46 13.53 -23.20 0.27
C ASN A 46 13.94 -24.68 0.09
N SER A 47 15.06 -25.05 0.71
CA SER A 47 15.55 -26.44 0.69
C SER A 47 14.61 -27.47 1.32
N GLU A 48 13.62 -27.06 2.13
CA GLU A 48 12.64 -27.94 2.77
C GLU A 48 11.40 -28.19 1.89
N GLY A 49 11.24 -27.39 0.83
CA GLY A 49 10.16 -27.47 -0.14
C GLY A 49 9.49 -26.13 -0.40
N LYS A 50 8.25 -26.20 -0.89
CA LYS A 50 7.45 -25.05 -1.29
C LYS A 50 6.39 -24.72 -0.22
N TRP A 51 6.17 -23.43 -0.01
CA TRP A 51 5.41 -22.88 1.09
C TRP A 51 4.55 -21.70 0.62
N VAL A 52 3.44 -21.50 1.32
CA VAL A 52 2.68 -20.25 1.30
C VAL A 52 2.88 -19.57 2.65
N LEU A 53 3.39 -18.35 2.61
CA LEU A 53 3.48 -17.46 3.76
C LEU A 53 2.20 -16.64 3.85
N ILE A 54 1.63 -16.58 5.06
CA ILE A 54 0.35 -15.90 5.30
C ILE A 54 0.52 -14.94 6.47
N GLY A 55 0.33 -13.65 6.21
CA GLY A 55 0.29 -12.63 7.25
C GLY A 55 -1.02 -12.65 8.02
N SER A 56 -0.91 -12.46 9.33
CA SER A 56 -2.02 -12.38 10.27
C SER A 56 -1.77 -11.21 11.23
N PRO A 57 -2.03 -9.96 10.79
CA PRO A 57 -1.60 -8.77 11.50
C PRO A 57 -2.19 -8.60 12.90
N LEU A 58 -3.27 -9.30 13.23
CA LEU A 58 -3.89 -9.22 14.55
C LEU A 58 -3.66 -10.46 15.42
N ALA A 59 -2.79 -11.38 15.01
CA ALA A 59 -2.51 -12.58 15.80
C ALA A 59 -2.04 -12.27 17.23
N GLY A 60 -2.51 -13.08 18.20
CA GLY A 60 -2.18 -12.96 19.63
C GLY A 60 -3.21 -12.19 20.47
N GLN A 61 -4.39 -11.92 19.91
CA GLN A 61 -5.52 -11.32 20.63
C GLN A 61 -5.97 -12.11 21.87
N PRO A 62 -6.55 -11.46 22.89
CA PRO A 62 -6.64 -10.02 23.11
C PRO A 62 -5.47 -9.43 23.91
N ALA A 63 -4.67 -10.27 24.57
CA ALA A 63 -3.66 -9.82 25.54
C ALA A 63 -2.28 -9.51 24.94
N LYS A 64 -1.95 -10.03 23.75
CA LYS A 64 -0.64 -9.86 23.09
C LYS A 64 -0.80 -9.76 21.57
N ARG A 65 -1.62 -8.82 21.09
CA ARG A 65 -1.89 -8.61 19.66
C ARG A 65 -0.67 -8.01 18.96
N THR A 66 0.34 -8.80 18.66
CA THR A 66 1.54 -8.34 17.94
C THR A 66 1.39 -8.50 16.43
N GLY A 67 0.51 -9.40 15.97
CA GLY A 67 0.54 -9.89 14.60
C GLY A 67 1.66 -10.91 14.39
N ASP A 68 1.56 -11.72 13.34
CA ASP A 68 2.61 -12.66 12.95
C ASP A 68 2.45 -13.15 11.50
N VAL A 69 3.40 -13.97 11.05
CA VAL A 69 3.40 -14.66 9.77
C VAL A 69 3.35 -16.17 10.02
N TYR A 70 2.54 -16.86 9.22
CA TYR A 70 2.42 -18.31 9.23
C TYR A 70 3.08 -18.89 7.99
N LYS A 71 3.79 -20.02 8.12
CA LYS A 71 4.23 -20.84 6.99
C LYS A 71 3.31 -22.04 6.82
N CYS A 72 2.82 -22.26 5.62
CA CYS A 72 1.95 -23.38 5.29
C CYS A 72 2.61 -24.20 4.19
N ARG A 73 2.84 -25.50 4.44
CA ARG A 73 3.51 -26.37 3.46
C ARG A 73 2.53 -26.76 2.36
N VAL A 74 2.98 -26.67 1.12
CA VAL A 74 2.19 -27.06 -0.06
C VAL A 74 2.28 -28.58 -0.26
N GLY A 75 1.19 -29.21 -0.71
CA GLY A 75 1.18 -30.63 -1.11
C GLY A 75 1.01 -31.63 0.04
N GLN A 76 0.49 -31.20 1.20
CA GLN A 76 0.19 -32.09 2.34
C GLN A 76 -1.26 -32.63 2.35
N GLY A 77 -2.03 -32.41 1.27
CA GLY A 77 -3.43 -32.80 1.17
C GLY A 77 -4.40 -31.70 1.63
N PRO A 78 -5.70 -31.99 1.77
CA PRO A 78 -6.71 -30.97 2.07
C PRO A 78 -6.52 -30.39 3.48
N ASN A 79 -6.42 -29.06 3.57
CA ASN A 79 -6.16 -28.28 4.80
C ASN A 79 -4.77 -28.54 5.42
N PRO A 80 -3.68 -28.17 4.74
CA PRO A 80 -2.34 -28.27 5.30
C PRO A 80 -2.20 -27.44 6.59
N ARG A 81 -1.43 -27.96 7.56
CA ARG A 81 -1.23 -27.28 8.84
C ARG A 81 -0.28 -26.08 8.67
N CYS A 82 -0.79 -24.89 8.96
CA CYS A 82 0.00 -23.67 9.02
C CYS A 82 0.70 -23.55 10.38
N ILE A 83 1.98 -23.18 10.38
CA ILE A 83 2.83 -23.04 11.57
C ILE A 83 3.17 -21.56 11.74
N LYS A 84 2.89 -21.02 12.92
CA LYS A 84 3.24 -19.65 13.31
C LYS A 84 4.76 -19.50 13.43
N LEU A 85 5.33 -18.40 12.93
CA LEU A 85 6.78 -18.17 12.93
C LEU A 85 7.33 -17.47 14.18
N GLU A 86 6.46 -16.85 14.99
CA GLU A 86 6.84 -16.16 16.23
C GLU A 86 7.85 -15.03 15.99
N LEU A 87 7.71 -14.34 14.84
CA LEU A 87 8.62 -13.26 14.43
C LEU A 87 8.72 -12.10 15.45
N PRO A 88 7.62 -11.65 16.10
CA PRO A 88 7.68 -10.54 17.06
C PRO A 88 8.58 -10.80 18.28
N GLU A 89 8.77 -12.07 18.67
CA GLU A 89 9.62 -12.42 19.83
C GLU A 89 11.09 -12.10 19.54
N ASN A 90 11.53 -12.34 18.30
CA ASN A 90 12.91 -12.15 17.85
C ASN A 90 13.15 -10.82 17.11
N THR A 91 12.10 -10.04 16.85
CA THR A 91 12.20 -8.71 16.25
C THR A 91 12.45 -7.68 17.36
N THR A 92 13.69 -7.28 17.59
CA THR A 92 14.06 -6.35 18.67
C THR A 92 15.00 -5.26 18.21
N ILE A 93 14.82 -4.04 18.68
CA ILE A 93 15.77 -2.93 18.49
C ILE A 93 16.54 -2.66 19.81
N PRO A 94 17.89 -2.64 19.79
CA PRO A 94 18.68 -2.43 21.00
C PRO A 94 18.47 -1.04 21.62
N ASN A 95 18.71 -0.92 22.93
CA ASN A 95 18.73 0.33 23.71
C ASN A 95 17.38 1.09 23.83
N LEU A 96 16.25 0.45 23.52
CA LEU A 96 14.93 1.08 23.56
C LEU A 96 13.94 0.35 24.47
N HIS A 97 12.94 1.09 24.93
CA HIS A 97 11.78 0.52 25.60
C HIS A 97 10.68 0.24 24.57
N GLU A 98 10.67 -0.99 24.04
CA GLU A 98 9.79 -1.38 22.92
C GLU A 98 8.32 -1.53 23.36
N VAL A 99 7.39 -1.08 22.53
CA VAL A 99 5.94 -1.29 22.66
C VAL A 99 5.47 -2.11 21.46
N LYS A 100 5.49 -3.42 21.62
CA LYS A 100 5.13 -4.38 20.55
C LYS A 100 3.62 -4.66 20.46
N GLU A 101 2.85 -4.21 21.43
CA GLU A 101 1.40 -4.34 21.41
C GLU A 101 0.81 -3.58 20.21
N ASN A 102 -0.03 -4.25 19.43
CA ASN A 102 -0.61 -3.78 18.19
C ASN A 102 0.40 -3.47 17.07
N MET A 103 1.62 -4.01 17.09
CA MET A 103 2.61 -3.71 16.03
C MET A 103 2.23 -4.15 14.61
N THR A 104 1.22 -5.01 14.48
CA THR A 104 0.66 -5.54 13.23
C THR A 104 1.67 -6.24 12.31
N MET A 105 2.57 -7.05 12.88
CA MET A 105 3.54 -7.82 12.11
C MET A 105 2.85 -8.73 11.08
N GLY A 106 3.36 -8.76 9.86
CA GLY A 106 2.77 -9.51 8.75
C GLY A 106 1.75 -8.71 7.93
N THR A 107 1.62 -7.39 8.16
CA THR A 107 0.84 -6.50 7.28
C THR A 107 1.48 -6.45 5.88
N THR A 108 2.80 -6.32 5.84
CA THR A 108 3.60 -6.25 4.61
C THR A 108 4.53 -7.45 4.54
N LEU A 109 4.51 -8.14 3.40
CA LEU A 109 5.38 -9.27 3.08
C LEU A 109 5.98 -9.04 1.70
N VAL A 110 7.30 -9.16 1.60
CA VAL A 110 8.02 -9.07 0.32
C VAL A 110 9.16 -10.08 0.25
N THR A 111 9.41 -10.61 -0.94
CA THR A 111 10.54 -11.52 -1.21
C THR A 111 11.86 -10.78 -1.04
N ASN A 112 12.91 -11.43 -0.52
CA ASN A 112 14.25 -10.86 -0.51
C ASN A 112 15.05 -11.45 -1.68
N PRO A 113 15.56 -10.64 -2.64
CA PRO A 113 16.37 -11.12 -3.75
C PRO A 113 17.65 -11.85 -3.33
N GLN A 114 18.15 -11.62 -2.12
CA GLN A 114 19.34 -12.28 -1.55
C GLN A 114 18.97 -13.60 -0.83
N GLY A 115 17.69 -13.98 -0.81
CA GLY A 115 17.17 -15.17 -0.15
C GLY A 115 16.37 -14.83 1.11
N GLY A 116 15.29 -15.59 1.34
CA GLY A 116 14.36 -15.32 2.44
C GLY A 116 13.30 -14.28 2.08
N PHE A 117 12.77 -13.57 3.08
CA PHE A 117 11.71 -12.58 2.92
C PHE A 117 11.80 -11.50 4.00
N LEU A 118 11.14 -10.37 3.75
CA LEU A 118 10.98 -9.29 4.71
C LEU A 118 9.54 -9.26 5.19
N ALA A 119 9.34 -9.16 6.51
CA ALA A 119 8.03 -8.96 7.12
C ALA A 119 8.02 -7.66 7.92
N CYS A 120 6.99 -6.83 7.77
CA CYS A 120 6.88 -5.56 8.50
C CYS A 120 5.63 -5.48 9.39
N GLY A 121 5.82 -4.78 10.51
CA GLY A 121 4.79 -4.33 11.44
C GLY A 121 4.81 -2.79 11.52
N PRO A 122 4.00 -2.09 10.70
CA PRO A 122 4.03 -0.63 10.61
C PRO A 122 3.51 0.10 11.86
N GLN A 123 2.81 -0.61 12.75
CA GLN A 123 2.29 -0.06 13.99
C GLN A 123 3.21 -0.34 15.19
N TYR A 124 4.43 -0.85 14.95
CA TYR A 124 5.44 -1.00 15.99
C TYR A 124 5.74 0.34 16.64
N GLY A 125 5.74 0.36 17.97
CA GLY A 125 6.07 1.54 18.74
C GLY A 125 7.19 1.34 19.74
N TYR A 126 7.66 2.46 20.27
CA TYR A 126 8.65 2.52 21.33
C TYR A 126 8.37 3.72 22.23
N MET A 127 8.84 3.66 23.48
CA MET A 127 8.71 4.76 24.41
C MET A 127 9.95 5.65 24.42
N CYS A 128 9.69 6.96 24.47
CA CYS A 128 10.68 8.01 24.66
C CYS A 128 10.20 8.90 25.80
N GLY A 129 10.87 8.85 26.96
CA GLY A 129 10.32 9.42 28.19
C GLY A 129 8.94 8.83 28.51
N GLN A 130 7.91 9.68 28.57
CA GLN A 130 6.51 9.26 28.76
C GLN A 130 5.70 9.15 27.46
N GLN A 131 6.28 9.51 26.31
CA GLN A 131 5.59 9.47 25.02
C GLN A 131 5.78 8.13 24.33
N THR A 132 4.78 7.70 23.57
CA THR A 132 4.84 6.51 22.71
C THR A 132 4.85 6.96 21.26
N TYR A 133 5.86 6.52 20.52
CA TYR A 133 6.03 6.80 19.10
C TYR A 133 5.77 5.55 18.27
N ILE A 134 5.24 5.71 17.06
CA ILE A 134 4.88 4.62 16.14
C ILE A 134 5.71 4.76 14.86
N SER A 135 6.93 4.23 14.90
CA SER A 135 7.88 4.32 13.80
C SER A 135 7.75 3.19 12.79
N GLY A 136 7.20 2.04 13.18
CA GLY A 136 7.20 0.84 12.36
C GLY A 136 8.53 0.07 12.40
N VAL A 137 8.46 -1.24 12.15
CA VAL A 137 9.63 -2.13 12.09
C VAL A 137 9.47 -3.17 11.00
N CYS A 138 10.57 -3.52 10.36
CA CYS A 138 10.66 -4.66 9.46
C CYS A 138 11.69 -5.67 9.98
N THR A 139 11.49 -6.95 9.72
CA THR A 139 12.47 -7.99 10.02
C THR A 139 12.84 -8.76 8.77
N ASN A 140 14.14 -8.95 8.56
CA ASN A 140 14.64 -9.80 7.49
C ASN A 140 14.69 -11.24 8.01
N VAL A 141 14.03 -12.14 7.29
CA VAL A 141 13.90 -13.54 7.65
C VAL A 141 14.63 -14.37 6.62
N SER A 142 15.53 -15.24 7.09
CA SER A 142 16.30 -16.17 6.25
C SER A 142 15.43 -17.22 5.57
N SER A 143 16.03 -17.95 4.62
CA SER A 143 15.37 -19.07 3.95
C SER A 143 15.00 -20.23 4.89
N THR A 144 15.62 -20.31 6.06
CA THR A 144 15.32 -21.26 7.14
C THR A 144 14.34 -20.71 8.19
N PHE A 145 13.66 -19.61 7.88
CA PHE A 145 12.68 -18.95 8.75
C PHE A 145 13.24 -18.37 10.06
N GLN A 146 14.54 -18.10 10.12
CA GLN A 146 15.16 -17.42 11.25
C GLN A 146 15.26 -15.92 11.01
N VAL A 147 14.95 -15.12 12.03
CA VAL A 147 15.15 -13.66 12.03
C VAL A 147 16.66 -13.38 11.98
N LEU A 148 17.08 -12.65 10.95
CA LEU A 148 18.49 -12.26 10.75
C LEU A 148 18.78 -10.92 11.41
N ASN A 149 17.95 -9.92 11.14
CA ASN A 149 18.05 -8.59 11.72
C ASN A 149 16.69 -7.87 11.68
N SER A 150 16.60 -6.77 12.42
CA SER A 150 15.46 -5.87 12.47
C SER A 150 15.86 -4.49 11.95
N ILE A 151 14.99 -3.90 11.14
CA ILE A 151 15.19 -2.65 10.42
C ILE A 151 14.09 -1.70 10.90
N ALA A 152 14.47 -0.67 11.65
CA ALA A 152 13.58 0.37 12.13
C ALA A 152 14.23 1.74 11.84
N PRO A 153 14.20 2.20 10.59
CA PRO A 153 15.05 3.30 10.14
C PRO A 153 14.60 4.67 10.66
N ALA A 154 13.36 4.75 11.13
CA ALA A 154 12.75 5.96 11.67
C ALA A 154 12.86 6.06 13.20
N VAL A 155 13.41 5.03 13.84
CA VAL A 155 13.66 5.06 15.28
C VAL A 155 14.90 5.92 15.54
N GLN A 156 14.68 7.06 16.18
CA GLN A 156 15.78 7.87 16.71
C GLN A 156 16.10 7.43 18.13
N GLU A 157 17.39 7.37 18.47
CA GLU A 157 17.80 7.21 19.86
C GLU A 157 17.32 8.46 20.62
N CYS A 158 16.41 8.25 21.57
CA CYS A 158 15.96 9.32 22.45
C CYS A 158 17.16 10.00 23.11
N ALA A 159 17.31 11.30 22.91
CA ALA A 159 18.26 12.12 23.65
C ALA A 159 17.80 12.18 25.10
N LYS A 160 18.28 11.23 25.91
CA LYS A 160 17.95 11.15 27.35
C LYS A 160 18.58 12.29 28.16
N GLU A 161 19.43 13.10 27.54
CA GLU A 161 20.20 14.13 28.22
C GLU A 161 19.75 15.51 27.73
N LEU A 162 19.07 16.26 28.61
CA LEU A 162 18.81 17.69 28.44
C LEU A 162 19.43 18.49 29.58
N ASP A 163 19.95 19.66 29.26
CA ASP A 163 20.34 20.66 30.27
C ASP A 163 19.33 21.81 30.22
N ILE A 164 18.45 21.88 31.23
CA ILE A 164 17.35 22.85 31.28
C ILE A 164 17.68 23.94 32.31
N VAL A 165 17.68 25.21 31.91
CA VAL A 165 17.85 26.35 32.82
C VAL A 165 16.59 27.21 32.85
N MET A 166 15.97 27.29 34.03
CA MET A 166 14.85 28.20 34.29
C MET A 166 15.38 29.59 34.61
N VAL A 167 14.94 30.61 33.88
CA VAL A 167 15.27 32.03 34.08
C VAL A 167 14.02 32.76 34.53
N LEU A 168 13.92 33.03 35.83
CA LEU A 168 12.70 33.47 36.49
C LEU A 168 12.80 34.94 36.89
N ASP A 169 11.83 35.75 36.48
CA ASP A 169 11.65 37.11 36.99
C ASP A 169 11.25 37.05 38.47
N GLY A 170 12.10 37.55 39.35
CA GLY A 170 11.90 37.64 40.79
C GLY A 170 11.59 39.06 41.28
N SER A 171 11.21 39.97 40.39
CA SER A 171 10.81 41.34 40.70
C SER A 171 9.52 41.41 41.53
N ASN A 172 9.20 42.61 42.04
CA ASN A 172 8.03 42.82 42.90
C ASN A 172 6.68 42.82 42.15
N SER A 173 6.67 42.87 40.82
CA SER A 173 5.43 42.80 40.02
C SER A 173 4.80 41.41 40.04
N ILE A 174 5.65 40.38 40.12
CA ILE A 174 5.23 38.98 40.23
C ILE A 174 4.59 38.76 41.61
N TRP A 175 3.26 38.63 41.61
CA TRP A 175 2.51 38.39 42.84
C TRP A 175 1.26 37.55 42.60
N PRO A 176 1.07 36.42 43.32
CA PRO A 176 1.93 35.91 44.40
C PRO A 176 3.09 35.02 43.88
N TRP A 177 4.26 35.12 44.51
CA TRP A 177 5.43 34.28 44.18
C TRP A 177 5.17 32.77 44.32
N THR A 178 4.23 32.38 45.17
CA THR A 178 3.85 30.97 45.37
C THR A 178 3.40 30.31 44.06
N SER A 179 2.78 31.05 43.15
CA SER A 179 2.35 30.50 41.86
C SER A 179 3.52 30.10 40.96
N ILE A 180 4.65 30.81 41.01
CA ILE A 180 5.88 30.43 40.31
C ILE A 180 6.45 29.14 40.92
N ILE A 181 6.43 29.02 42.25
CA ILE A 181 6.87 27.80 42.94
C ILE A 181 5.99 26.60 42.57
N ASP A 182 4.67 26.76 42.57
CA ASP A 182 3.73 25.70 42.20
C ASP A 182 3.90 25.27 40.74
N PHE A 183 4.12 26.23 39.83
CA PHE A 183 4.48 25.97 38.43
C PHE A 183 5.75 25.12 38.32
N LEU A 184 6.84 25.53 38.97
CA LEU A 184 8.10 24.79 38.95
C LEU A 184 7.94 23.39 39.54
N VAL A 185 7.24 23.25 40.66
CA VAL A 185 7.01 21.94 41.30
C VAL A 185 6.21 21.02 40.40
N LYS A 186 5.12 21.52 39.79
CA LYS A 186 4.28 20.71 38.89
C LYS A 186 5.06 20.31 37.63
N PHE A 187 5.81 21.23 37.03
CA PHE A 187 6.62 20.98 35.85
C PHE A 187 7.74 19.96 36.12
N LEU A 188 8.54 20.19 37.17
CA LEU A 188 9.69 19.34 37.50
C LEU A 188 9.30 17.95 37.98
N LYS A 189 8.07 17.74 38.48
CA LYS A 189 7.58 16.42 38.89
C LYS A 189 7.54 15.42 37.74
N ASN A 190 7.39 15.90 36.51
CA ASN A 190 7.33 15.06 35.31
C ASN A 190 8.71 14.86 34.65
N ILE A 191 9.79 15.40 35.24
CA ILE A 191 11.16 15.29 34.72
C ILE A 191 11.96 14.33 35.59
N GLU A 192 12.60 13.33 34.96
CA GLU A 192 13.54 12.44 35.63
C GLU A 192 14.93 13.08 35.66
N ILE A 193 15.39 13.45 36.86
CA ILE A 193 16.69 14.08 37.07
C ILE A 193 17.76 13.03 37.34
N GLY A 194 18.91 13.15 36.68
CA GLY A 194 20.07 12.29 36.93
C GLY A 194 21.28 12.60 36.04
N ALA A 195 22.45 12.06 36.40
CA ALA A 195 23.71 12.35 35.71
C ALA A 195 23.75 11.96 34.22
N LYS A 196 22.95 10.96 33.82
CA LYS A 196 22.75 10.51 32.42
C LYS A 196 21.32 10.76 31.92
N LEU A 197 20.59 11.61 32.61
CA LEU A 197 19.21 11.99 32.29
C LEU A 197 19.16 13.53 32.13
N SER A 198 18.04 14.15 32.43
CA SER A 198 17.90 15.61 32.39
C SER A 198 18.51 16.26 33.65
N GLN A 199 19.12 17.43 33.47
CA GLN A 199 19.67 18.27 34.54
C GLN A 199 18.97 19.62 34.54
N VAL A 200 18.75 20.20 35.73
CA VAL A 200 17.98 21.44 35.87
C VAL A 200 18.74 22.48 36.67
N GLY A 201 18.95 23.65 36.06
CA GLY A 201 19.43 24.87 36.70
C GLY A 201 18.30 25.88 36.90
N ILE A 202 18.43 26.72 37.93
CA ILE A 202 17.46 27.79 38.21
C ILE A 202 18.21 29.08 38.49
N VAL A 203 17.94 30.08 37.68
CA VAL A 203 18.45 31.44 37.76
C VAL A 203 17.27 32.36 38.01
N SER A 204 17.37 33.25 38.98
CA SER A 204 16.37 34.30 39.20
C SER A 204 16.99 35.66 38.99
N TYR A 205 16.23 36.58 38.41
CA TYR A 205 16.69 37.94 38.11
C TYR A 205 15.68 39.01 38.54
N GLY A 206 16.19 40.22 38.77
CA GLY A 206 15.43 41.42 39.09
C GLY A 206 16.31 42.63 38.81
N GLU A 207 16.79 43.31 39.86
CA GLU A 207 17.88 44.30 39.71
C GLU A 207 19.27 43.63 39.65
N LYS A 208 19.39 42.39 40.15
CA LYS A 208 20.59 41.55 40.09
C LYS A 208 20.20 40.11 39.75
N VAL A 209 21.13 39.33 39.23
CA VAL A 209 20.93 37.92 38.91
C VAL A 209 21.50 37.03 40.02
N THR A 210 20.75 36.01 40.44
CA THR A 210 21.16 35.02 41.44
C THR A 210 20.97 33.60 40.89
N HIS A 211 22.01 32.79 41.00
CA HIS A 211 21.95 31.35 40.74
C HIS A 211 21.40 30.62 41.97
N ASN A 212 20.22 30.04 41.84
CA ASN A 212 19.53 29.32 42.91
C ASN A 212 19.83 27.82 42.90
N VAL A 213 19.97 27.24 41.70
CA VAL A 213 20.29 25.83 41.47
C VAL A 213 21.23 25.72 40.27
N ASN A 214 22.29 24.92 40.40
CA ASN A 214 23.19 24.55 39.28
C ASN A 214 22.75 23.21 38.66
N LEU A 215 23.06 22.98 37.37
CA LEU A 215 22.60 21.81 36.60
C LEU A 215 22.97 20.47 37.28
N SER A 216 24.21 20.31 37.75
CA SER A 216 24.69 19.08 38.37
C SER A 216 24.53 19.04 39.90
N GLN A 217 23.70 19.91 40.49
CA GLN A 217 23.61 20.03 41.95
C GLN A 217 22.80 18.89 42.60
N PHE A 218 21.87 18.28 41.86
CA PHE A 218 20.94 17.29 42.39
C PHE A 218 20.88 16.05 41.49
N ASP A 219 20.92 14.87 42.10
CA ASP A 219 20.88 13.58 41.38
C ASP A 219 19.48 12.96 41.31
N THR A 220 18.48 13.53 42.00
CA THR A 220 17.10 12.99 42.04
C THR A 220 16.05 14.10 42.01
N THR A 221 14.94 13.85 41.32
CA THR A 221 13.80 14.79 41.21
C THR A 221 13.27 15.20 42.58
N GLN A 222 13.14 14.25 43.52
CA GLN A 222 12.62 14.52 44.87
C GLN A 222 13.49 15.53 45.64
N SER A 223 14.81 15.45 45.50
CA SER A 223 15.75 16.36 46.18
C SER A 223 15.71 17.77 45.60
N LEU A 224 15.58 17.90 44.27
CA LEU A 224 15.39 19.17 43.58
C LEU A 224 14.07 19.84 44.01
N LEU A 225 12.95 19.09 44.01
CA LEU A 225 11.65 19.59 44.42
C LEU A 225 11.65 20.14 45.87
N ALA A 226 12.37 19.49 46.78
CA ALA A 226 12.51 19.96 48.16
C ALA A 226 13.28 21.30 48.27
N LYS A 227 14.22 21.57 47.36
CA LYS A 227 14.93 22.85 47.25
C LYS A 227 14.04 23.92 46.61
N VAL A 228 13.34 23.57 45.54
CA VAL A 228 12.44 24.47 44.79
C VAL A 228 11.32 25.01 45.67
N ALA A 229 10.72 24.16 46.51
CA ALA A 229 9.66 24.56 47.44
C ALA A 229 10.06 25.64 48.46
N LYS A 230 11.37 25.95 48.60
CA LYS A 230 11.91 26.94 49.53
C LYS A 230 12.62 28.10 48.82
N LEU A 231 12.40 28.29 47.51
CA LEU A 231 13.05 29.36 46.76
C LEU A 231 12.50 30.74 47.15
N PRO A 232 13.36 31.68 47.61
CA PRO A 232 12.92 33.02 47.94
C PRO A 232 12.70 33.86 46.68
N GLN A 233 11.73 34.77 46.72
CA GLN A 233 11.62 35.86 45.73
C GLN A 233 12.79 36.82 45.93
N GLN A 234 13.47 37.23 44.86
CA GLN A 234 14.59 38.18 44.97
C GLN A 234 14.17 39.56 45.45
N THR A 235 12.96 39.99 45.06
CA THR A 235 12.42 41.34 45.28
C THR A 235 13.23 42.43 44.55
N GLY A 236 12.54 43.45 44.05
CA GLY A 236 13.17 44.53 43.29
C GLY A 236 12.18 45.35 42.47
N PHE A 237 12.57 46.59 42.14
CA PHE A 237 11.74 47.53 41.36
C PHE A 237 12.09 47.57 39.87
N LYS A 238 13.03 46.74 39.41
CA LYS A 238 13.47 46.67 38.02
C LYS A 238 13.48 45.22 37.55
N THR A 239 13.25 45.06 36.25
CA THR A 239 13.26 43.77 35.55
C THR A 239 14.34 43.82 34.49
N MET A 240 15.51 43.27 34.79
CA MET A 240 16.69 43.25 33.89
C MET A 240 16.75 41.92 33.12
N THR A 241 15.80 41.71 32.20
CA THR A 241 15.63 40.46 31.44
C THR A 241 16.84 40.14 30.57
N ALA A 242 17.42 41.12 29.87
CA ALA A 242 18.56 40.86 28.99
C ALA A 242 19.78 40.40 29.80
N LEU A 243 20.01 41.02 30.96
CA LEU A 243 21.04 40.60 31.91
C LEU A 243 20.78 39.20 32.45
N GLY A 244 19.53 38.86 32.77
CA GLY A 244 19.12 37.52 33.22
C GLY A 244 19.47 36.43 32.21
N ILE A 245 19.09 36.65 30.94
CA ILE A 245 19.35 35.72 29.83
C ILE A 245 20.86 35.60 29.57
N ASP A 246 21.59 36.72 29.48
CA ASP A 246 23.04 36.70 29.20
C ASP A 246 23.83 36.02 30.34
N THR A 247 23.41 36.23 31.59
CA THR A 247 24.02 35.55 32.75
C THR A 247 23.73 34.06 32.74
N ALA A 248 22.49 33.65 32.41
CA ALA A 248 22.16 32.24 32.27
C ALA A 248 23.00 31.57 31.17
N ARG A 249 23.14 32.23 30.01
CA ARG A 249 24.00 31.77 28.90
C ARG A 249 25.47 31.64 29.32
N LYS A 250 26.06 32.71 29.87
CA LYS A 250 27.50 32.77 30.19
C LYS A 250 27.91 31.99 31.41
N GLU A 251 27.01 31.82 32.38
CA GLU A 251 27.37 31.24 33.68
C GLU A 251 26.62 29.94 33.96
N ALA A 252 25.31 29.84 33.71
CA ALA A 252 24.54 28.65 34.07
C ALA A 252 24.84 27.46 33.15
N PHE A 253 25.01 27.70 31.85
CA PHE A 253 25.39 26.68 30.85
C PHE A 253 26.90 26.40 30.77
N THR A 254 27.61 26.57 31.89
CA THR A 254 29.05 26.29 31.96
C THR A 254 29.34 24.91 32.53
N VAL A 255 30.46 24.32 32.11
CA VAL A 255 30.91 23.02 32.62
C VAL A 255 31.19 23.09 34.13
N GLU A 256 31.66 24.23 34.65
CA GLU A 256 31.86 24.43 36.09
C GLU A 256 30.56 24.38 36.89
N ARG A 257 29.40 24.67 36.26
CA ARG A 257 28.07 24.58 36.87
C ARG A 257 27.27 23.35 36.45
N GLY A 258 27.93 22.38 35.80
CA GLY A 258 27.36 21.08 35.50
C GLY A 258 26.85 20.91 34.07
N ALA A 259 26.95 21.93 33.21
CA ALA A 259 26.54 21.80 31.82
C ALA A 259 27.42 20.79 31.08
N ARG A 260 26.78 19.93 30.27
CA ARG A 260 27.43 18.83 29.57
C ARG A 260 27.75 19.24 28.13
N PRO A 261 28.99 18.99 27.66
CA PRO A 261 29.35 19.30 26.28
C PRO A 261 28.61 18.35 25.32
N GLY A 262 27.96 18.93 24.29
CA GLY A 262 27.21 18.18 23.28
C GLY A 262 25.78 17.79 23.68
N VAL A 263 25.32 18.18 24.87
CA VAL A 263 23.93 18.01 25.32
C VAL A 263 23.10 19.23 24.93
N LYS A 264 21.83 19.01 24.53
CA LYS A 264 20.94 20.10 24.12
C LYS A 264 20.63 21.00 25.31
N LYS A 265 20.80 22.31 25.10
CA LYS A 265 20.59 23.36 26.11
C LYS A 265 19.21 23.99 25.91
N VAL A 266 18.38 23.97 26.94
CA VAL A 266 17.03 24.55 26.92
C VAL A 266 16.92 25.63 27.99
N MET A 267 16.53 26.83 27.60
CA MET A 267 16.31 27.97 28.49
C MET A 267 14.82 28.32 28.52
N ILE A 268 14.24 28.39 29.71
CA ILE A 268 12.83 28.75 29.89
C ILE A 268 12.76 30.07 30.64
N ILE A 269 12.29 31.13 29.97
CA ILE A 269 12.22 32.48 30.48
C ILE A 269 10.79 32.77 30.94
N VAL A 270 10.61 33.16 32.21
CA VAL A 270 9.31 33.52 32.79
C VAL A 270 9.35 34.95 33.30
N THR A 271 8.49 35.82 32.77
CA THR A 271 8.48 37.26 33.08
C THR A 271 7.07 37.84 33.02
N ASP A 272 6.78 38.86 33.84
CA ASP A 272 5.49 39.57 33.86
C ASP A 272 5.58 41.06 33.48
N GLY A 273 6.77 41.53 33.12
CA GLY A 273 7.02 42.93 32.81
C GLY A 273 8.01 43.14 31.66
N GLU A 274 7.86 44.29 30.99
CA GLU A 274 8.84 44.80 30.03
C GLU A 274 10.23 44.94 30.65
N SER A 275 11.23 44.52 29.89
CA SER A 275 12.65 44.64 30.24
C SER A 275 13.07 46.10 30.33
N HIS A 276 13.73 46.46 31.44
CA HIS A 276 14.36 47.78 31.61
C HIS A 276 15.69 47.91 30.85
N ASP A 277 16.19 46.80 30.30
CA ASP A 277 17.41 46.67 29.51
C ASP A 277 17.13 46.15 28.09
N PHE A 278 15.94 46.45 27.55
CA PHE A 278 15.46 45.93 26.26
C PHE A 278 16.43 46.18 25.08
N TYR A 279 17.18 47.28 25.12
CA TYR A 279 18.15 47.65 24.08
C TYR A 279 19.33 46.67 23.93
N ASN A 280 19.52 45.77 24.90
CA ASN A 280 20.53 44.71 24.83
C ASN A 280 19.94 43.36 24.40
N LEU A 281 18.62 43.19 24.35
CA LEU A 281 17.98 41.89 24.08
C LEU A 281 18.42 41.33 22.73
N ASP A 282 18.31 42.09 21.65
CA ASP A 282 18.66 41.63 20.28
C ASP A 282 20.08 41.04 20.21
N LYS A 283 21.03 41.67 20.91
CA LYS A 283 22.42 41.20 20.97
C LYS A 283 22.51 39.87 21.73
N VAL A 284 21.86 39.79 22.90
CA VAL A 284 21.90 38.60 23.76
C VAL A 284 21.21 37.41 23.09
N ILE A 285 20.07 37.63 22.42
CA ILE A 285 19.34 36.59 21.71
C ILE A 285 20.19 36.02 20.56
N LYS A 286 20.85 36.88 19.78
CA LYS A 286 21.78 36.42 18.75
C LYS A 286 22.94 35.60 19.31
N GLU A 287 23.50 36.01 20.44
CA GLU A 287 24.56 35.25 21.11
C GLU A 287 24.04 33.91 21.68
N CYS A 288 22.78 33.82 22.11
CA CYS A 288 22.14 32.55 22.47
C CYS A 288 21.96 31.61 21.26
N GLU A 289 21.65 32.15 20.08
CA GLU A 289 21.56 31.37 18.84
C GLU A 289 22.92 30.82 18.40
N GLU A 290 23.98 31.63 18.52
CA GLU A 290 25.36 31.19 18.25
C GLU A 290 25.81 30.07 19.20
N ASP A 291 25.29 30.04 20.44
CA ASP A 291 25.58 29.02 21.46
C ASP A 291 24.65 27.78 21.41
N ASP A 292 23.77 27.70 20.40
CA ASP A 292 22.72 26.68 20.18
C ASP A 292 21.83 26.44 21.41
N ILE A 293 21.32 27.53 22.00
CA ILE A 293 20.40 27.47 23.14
C ILE A 293 18.96 27.64 22.66
N GLU A 294 18.15 26.62 22.91
CA GLU A 294 16.70 26.64 22.63
C GLU A 294 15.99 27.46 23.71
N ARG A 295 15.16 28.44 23.34
CA ARG A 295 14.57 29.42 24.27
C ARG A 295 13.05 29.40 24.22
N PHE A 296 12.43 29.16 25.37
CA PHE A 296 10.98 29.25 25.58
C PHE A 296 10.63 30.53 26.36
N GLY A 297 9.81 31.40 25.79
CA GLY A 297 9.35 32.63 26.44
C GLY A 297 7.93 32.49 27.00
N ILE A 298 7.76 32.76 28.29
CA ILE A 298 6.47 32.74 28.98
C ILE A 298 6.13 34.15 29.48
N ALA A 299 5.14 34.76 28.84
CA ALA A 299 4.62 36.07 29.19
C ALA A 299 3.46 35.93 30.18
N VAL A 300 3.59 36.53 31.37
CA VAL A 300 2.57 36.51 32.42
C VAL A 300 1.90 37.87 32.51
N LEU A 301 0.60 37.95 32.20
CA LEU A 301 -0.14 39.23 32.14
C LEU A 301 -0.76 39.66 33.49
N GLY A 302 -0.31 39.06 34.60
CA GLY A 302 -0.84 39.32 35.94
C GLY A 302 -0.79 40.79 36.34
N ASP A 303 0.38 41.43 36.26
CA ASP A 303 0.53 42.85 36.58
C ASP A 303 -0.27 43.76 35.65
N TYR A 304 -0.23 43.48 34.34
CA TYR A 304 -0.93 44.25 33.32
C TYR A 304 -2.46 44.25 33.54
N ASN A 305 -3.02 43.11 33.93
CA ASN A 305 -4.43 42.96 34.26
C ASN A 305 -4.80 43.65 35.58
N ARG A 306 -3.97 43.52 36.63
CA ARG A 306 -4.20 44.17 37.93
C ARG A 306 -4.16 45.70 37.82
N ASN A 307 -3.29 46.23 36.96
CA ASN A 307 -3.08 47.68 36.79
C ASN A 307 -3.90 48.30 35.65
N ASN A 308 -4.80 47.55 35.00
CA ASN A 308 -5.61 47.99 33.84
C ASN A 308 -4.77 48.72 32.77
N ARG A 309 -3.64 48.12 32.39
CA ARG A 309 -2.74 48.68 31.38
C ARG A 309 -3.41 48.75 30.02
N SER A 310 -2.93 49.67 29.17
CA SER A 310 -3.49 49.85 27.83
C SER A 310 -3.18 48.66 26.92
N ILE A 311 -4.08 48.38 25.97
CA ILE A 311 -3.89 47.31 24.97
C ILE A 311 -2.57 47.46 24.20
N LYS A 312 -2.08 48.69 24.02
CA LYS A 312 -0.79 48.96 23.36
C LYS A 312 0.40 48.49 24.18
N GLU A 313 0.38 48.69 25.50
CA GLU A 313 1.43 48.22 26.41
C GLU A 313 1.43 46.69 26.47
N VAL A 314 0.25 46.06 26.56
CA VAL A 314 0.12 44.59 26.54
C VAL A 314 0.68 44.00 25.24
N LYS A 315 0.36 44.59 24.09
CA LYS A 315 0.86 44.11 22.79
C LYS A 315 2.38 44.25 22.68
N LYS A 316 2.93 45.38 23.14
CA LYS A 316 4.37 45.63 23.13
C LYS A 316 5.13 44.60 23.98
N PHE A 317 4.62 44.29 25.17
CA PHE A 317 5.19 43.26 26.03
C PHE A 317 5.18 41.87 25.38
N ILE A 318 4.04 41.48 24.79
CA ILE A 318 3.93 40.20 24.07
C ILE A 318 4.94 40.13 22.92
N GLU A 319 5.08 41.19 22.13
CA GLU A 319 6.05 41.26 21.02
C GLU A 319 7.50 41.13 21.53
N GLU A 320 7.83 41.70 22.69
CA GLU A 320 9.15 41.56 23.33
C GLU A 320 9.44 40.11 23.73
N ILE A 321 8.49 39.40 24.34
CA ILE A 321 8.70 38.00 24.75
C ILE A 321 8.70 37.06 23.55
N GLN A 322 7.94 37.39 22.51
CA GLN A 322 8.02 36.68 21.23
C GLN A 322 9.40 36.79 20.59
N SER A 323 10.04 37.97 20.63
CA SER A 323 11.40 38.14 20.08
C SER A 323 12.51 37.47 20.90
N ILE A 324 12.23 37.10 22.15
CA ILE A 324 13.14 36.32 23.00
C ILE A 324 13.05 34.81 22.71
N SER A 325 11.87 34.35 22.30
CA SER A 325 11.57 32.95 22.02
C SER A 325 12.26 32.48 20.73
N SER A 326 12.58 31.19 20.65
CA SER A 326 13.20 30.61 19.45
C SER A 326 12.18 30.34 18.34
N ASP A 327 12.65 30.22 17.11
CA ASP A 327 11.79 29.89 15.96
C ASP A 327 11.50 28.37 15.91
N PRO A 328 10.25 27.95 15.62
CA PRO A 328 9.08 28.78 15.36
C PRO A 328 8.44 29.30 16.66
N VAL A 329 8.10 30.61 16.67
CA VAL A 329 7.51 31.29 17.83
C VAL A 329 6.23 30.62 18.34
N GLY A 330 5.43 30.00 17.45
CA GLY A 330 4.17 29.34 17.81
C GLY A 330 4.29 28.21 18.84
N ASP A 331 5.48 27.63 19.00
CA ASP A 331 5.74 26.57 19.97
C ASP A 331 6.55 27.02 21.17
N HIS A 332 7.41 28.01 20.97
CA HIS A 332 8.35 28.49 21.98
C HIS A 332 7.77 29.63 22.83
N PHE A 333 6.67 30.24 22.40
CA PHE A 333 6.03 31.35 23.11
C PHE A 333 4.72 30.93 23.77
N PHE A 334 4.59 31.23 25.06
CA PHE A 334 3.36 31.03 25.83
C PHE A 334 2.89 32.35 26.45
N ASN A 335 1.62 32.69 26.22
CA ASN A 335 0.96 33.83 26.84
C ASN A 335 -0.02 33.34 27.91
N VAL A 336 0.12 33.85 29.12
CA VAL A 336 -0.67 33.45 30.29
C VAL A 336 -1.36 34.67 30.89
N SER A 337 -2.64 34.53 31.21
CA SER A 337 -3.46 35.64 31.72
C SER A 337 -3.03 36.15 33.10
N ASP A 338 -2.54 35.28 33.97
CA ASP A 338 -2.07 35.61 35.33
C ASP A 338 -1.11 34.51 35.85
N GLU A 339 -0.54 34.71 37.03
CA GLU A 339 0.40 33.76 37.63
C GLU A 339 -0.24 32.39 37.93
N PHE A 340 -1.54 32.32 38.22
CA PHE A 340 -2.23 31.06 38.53
C PHE A 340 -2.42 30.21 37.27
N ALA A 341 -2.64 30.84 36.13
CA ALA A 341 -2.81 30.17 34.84
C ALA A 341 -1.51 29.52 34.33
N LEU A 342 -0.35 29.77 34.94
CA LEU A 342 0.90 29.05 34.65
C LEU A 342 0.74 27.53 34.82
N LEU A 343 -0.11 27.08 35.76
CA LEU A 343 -0.37 25.66 35.97
C LEU A 343 -1.08 24.97 34.79
N ASN A 344 -1.76 25.75 33.94
CA ASN A 344 -2.46 25.23 32.76
C ASN A 344 -1.52 24.98 31.59
N ILE A 345 -0.39 25.69 31.53
CA ILE A 345 0.57 25.53 30.44
C ILE A 345 1.63 24.45 30.72
N VAL A 346 1.73 23.94 31.94
CA VAL A 346 2.75 22.94 32.32
C VAL A 346 2.74 21.72 31.40
N ASP A 347 1.55 21.19 31.09
CA ASP A 347 1.42 19.99 30.27
C ASP A 347 1.81 20.29 28.81
N ALA A 348 1.42 21.47 28.29
CA ALA A 348 1.78 21.93 26.96
C ALA A 348 3.29 22.20 26.83
N LEU A 349 3.87 22.97 27.76
CA LEU A 349 5.29 23.27 27.81
C LEU A 349 6.13 22.00 27.96
N GLY A 350 5.73 21.10 28.87
CA GLY A 350 6.37 19.79 29.03
C GLY A 350 6.36 19.01 27.72
N SER A 351 5.22 18.94 27.03
CA SER A 351 5.14 18.23 25.74
C SER A 351 6.05 18.80 24.66
N ARG A 352 6.24 20.13 24.60
CA ARG A 352 7.16 20.79 23.65
C ARG A 352 8.62 20.51 23.97
N ILE A 353 8.98 20.52 25.25
CA ILE A 353 10.36 20.24 25.70
C ILE A 353 10.70 18.76 25.51
N PHE A 354 9.76 17.85 25.79
CA PHE A 354 9.97 16.42 25.54
C PHE A 354 10.04 16.08 24.05
N ALA A 355 9.44 16.89 23.17
CA ALA A 355 9.68 16.75 21.73
C ALA A 355 11.15 17.00 21.35
N LEU A 356 11.85 17.90 22.06
CA LEU A 356 13.29 18.15 21.86
C LEU A 356 14.18 17.01 22.39
N GLU A 357 13.67 16.12 23.25
CA GLU A 357 14.36 14.87 23.62
C GLU A 357 14.29 13.83 22.48
N ALA A 358 13.34 13.99 21.55
CA ALA A 358 13.04 13.03 20.50
C ALA A 358 13.54 13.45 19.11
N THR A 359 13.92 14.72 18.92
CA THR A 359 14.39 15.28 17.64
C THR A 359 15.87 15.66 17.71
N SER A 360 16.60 15.46 16.62
CA SER A 360 17.99 15.96 16.47
C SER A 360 18.08 17.42 16.01
N GLY A 361 16.96 18.14 15.91
CA GLY A 361 16.86 19.50 15.37
C GLY A 361 16.07 20.47 16.26
N ASN A 362 16.15 21.77 15.98
CA ASN A 362 15.56 22.86 16.77
C ASN A 362 14.03 23.01 16.60
N TYR A 363 13.33 21.94 16.19
CA TYR A 363 11.91 21.98 15.85
C TYR A 363 11.07 21.26 16.91
N THR A 364 10.12 21.99 17.52
CA THR A 364 9.31 21.60 18.68
C THR A 364 7.90 21.10 18.38
N SER A 365 7.49 21.00 17.11
CA SER A 365 6.11 20.63 16.77
C SER A 365 5.87 19.74 15.56
N SER A 366 6.78 19.66 14.59
CA SER A 366 6.56 18.80 13.44
C SER A 366 7.07 17.40 13.73
N PHE A 367 6.16 16.41 13.76
CA PHE A 367 6.56 15.01 13.71
C PHE A 367 7.28 14.77 12.38
N GLU A 368 8.59 14.56 12.40
CA GLU A 368 9.36 14.21 11.22
C GLU A 368 9.21 12.72 10.96
N MET A 369 9.79 11.87 11.80
CA MET A 369 9.87 10.43 11.56
C MET A 369 9.31 9.59 12.71
N GLU A 370 8.98 10.21 13.84
CA GLU A 370 8.54 9.56 15.08
C GLU A 370 7.25 8.75 14.86
N MET A 371 6.37 9.26 14.01
CA MET A 371 5.09 8.64 13.65
C MET A 371 5.08 8.11 12.21
N SER A 372 6.26 7.87 11.64
CA SER A 372 6.43 7.56 10.21
C SER A 372 5.75 6.27 9.75
N GLN A 373 5.57 5.28 10.63
CA GLN A 373 5.03 3.97 10.28
C GLN A 373 5.78 3.28 9.12
N ALA A 374 7.10 3.41 9.11
CA ALA A 374 7.96 2.83 8.09
C ALA A 374 7.74 1.31 7.97
N GLY A 375 7.58 0.84 6.73
CA GLY A 375 7.21 -0.54 6.43
C GLY A 375 5.72 -0.76 6.24
N PHE A 376 4.92 0.32 6.18
CA PHE A 376 3.51 0.27 5.76
C PHE A 376 3.38 -0.34 4.36
N SER A 377 4.33 -0.04 3.49
CA SER A 377 4.60 -0.75 2.25
C SER A 377 6.10 -1.00 2.13
N ALA A 378 6.50 -1.98 1.31
CA ALA A 378 7.90 -2.32 1.12
C ALA A 378 8.15 -2.80 -0.32
N HIS A 379 9.37 -2.58 -0.80
CA HIS A 379 9.88 -3.18 -2.03
C HIS A 379 11.36 -3.45 -1.90
N THR A 380 11.77 -4.61 -2.38
CA THR A 380 13.15 -5.08 -2.27
C THR A 380 13.82 -5.05 -3.63
N SER A 381 15.10 -4.69 -3.62
CA SER A 381 15.97 -4.72 -4.80
C SER A 381 17.30 -5.35 -4.43
N LYS A 382 18.19 -5.53 -5.41
CA LYS A 382 19.55 -6.01 -5.13
C LYS A 382 20.39 -5.00 -4.34
N GLU A 383 20.06 -3.70 -4.44
CA GLU A 383 20.81 -2.60 -3.81
C GLU A 383 20.38 -2.34 -2.36
N GLY A 384 19.14 -2.68 -2.03
CA GLY A 384 18.58 -2.48 -0.70
C GLY A 384 17.06 -2.64 -0.66
N VAL A 385 16.49 -2.28 0.48
CA VAL A 385 15.05 -2.30 0.76
C VAL A 385 14.54 -0.87 0.77
N MET A 386 13.42 -0.63 0.12
CA MET A 386 12.70 0.63 0.22
C MET A 386 11.41 0.42 1.02
N LEU A 387 11.12 1.32 1.95
CA LEU A 387 10.04 1.23 2.92
C LEU A 387 9.17 2.48 2.83
N GLY A 388 7.86 2.31 2.65
CA GLY A 388 6.89 3.40 2.70
C GLY A 388 6.69 3.84 4.14
N ALA A 389 6.73 5.15 4.37
CA ALA A 389 6.60 5.80 5.66
C ALA A 389 5.46 6.83 5.59
N VAL A 390 4.23 6.38 5.81
CA VAL A 390 3.00 7.18 5.60
C VAL A 390 2.86 8.36 6.55
N GLY A 391 3.31 8.21 7.80
CA GLY A 391 3.10 9.22 8.84
C GLY A 391 4.26 10.19 9.00
N ALA A 392 5.23 10.17 8.08
CA ALA A 392 6.37 11.09 8.14
C ALA A 392 5.94 12.53 7.87
N TYR A 393 6.63 13.51 8.45
CA TYR A 393 6.47 14.95 8.20
C TYR A 393 5.00 15.41 8.34
N GLU A 394 4.35 15.14 9.46
CA GLU A 394 2.91 15.45 9.67
C GLU A 394 1.98 14.73 8.67
N TRP A 395 2.34 13.49 8.34
CA TRP A 395 1.62 12.60 7.45
C TRP A 395 1.70 13.07 6.01
N ASN A 396 2.68 13.92 5.71
CA ASN A 396 3.16 14.13 4.36
C ASN A 396 3.73 12.82 3.75
N GLY A 397 4.24 11.95 4.58
CA GLY A 397 4.84 10.68 4.19
C GLY A 397 6.11 10.83 3.35
N THR A 398 6.88 9.75 3.31
CA THR A 398 8.12 9.66 2.53
C THR A 398 8.42 8.19 2.19
N VAL A 399 9.51 7.97 1.46
CA VAL A 399 10.03 6.63 1.18
C VAL A 399 11.44 6.52 1.74
N VAL A 400 11.63 5.60 2.66
CA VAL A 400 12.92 5.34 3.30
C VAL A 400 13.68 4.28 2.52
N MET A 401 14.92 4.56 2.13
CA MET A 401 15.79 3.59 1.46
C MET A 401 16.84 3.07 2.42
N HIS A 402 16.83 1.77 2.69
CA HIS A 402 17.77 1.10 3.56
C HIS A 402 18.70 0.19 2.75
N THR A 403 20.00 0.48 2.79
CA THR A 403 21.04 -0.26 2.08
C THR A 403 22.11 -0.74 3.07
N ASN A 404 23.03 -1.59 2.60
CA ASN A 404 24.19 -2.01 3.40
C ASN A 404 25.14 -0.84 3.76
N GLN A 405 25.07 0.28 3.03
CA GLN A 405 25.89 1.46 3.26
C GLN A 405 25.25 2.46 4.24
N GLY A 406 23.98 2.27 4.57
CA GLY A 406 23.22 3.14 5.45
C GLY A 406 21.78 3.35 4.99
N THR A 407 21.07 4.17 5.76
CA THR A 407 19.68 4.57 5.49
C THR A 407 19.67 5.97 4.89
N VAL A 408 18.90 6.16 3.81
CA VAL A 408 18.62 7.45 3.19
C VAL A 408 17.14 7.76 3.36
N VAL A 409 16.85 8.91 3.96
CA VAL A 409 15.48 9.44 4.13
C VAL A 409 15.39 10.76 3.37
N PRO A 410 14.62 10.83 2.26
CA PRO A 410 14.39 12.08 1.55
C PRO A 410 13.63 13.09 2.42
N LEU A 411 13.99 14.36 2.30
CA LEU A 411 13.37 15.46 3.05
C LEU A 411 12.00 15.82 2.44
N ASN A 412 11.10 16.42 3.24
CA ASN A 412 9.79 16.85 2.74
C ASN A 412 9.88 17.81 1.54
N ALA A 413 10.89 18.69 1.54
CA ALA A 413 11.15 19.62 0.44
C ALA A 413 11.50 18.93 -0.89
N ASP A 414 12.01 17.69 -0.86
CA ASP A 414 12.38 16.94 -2.06
C ASP A 414 11.14 16.52 -2.89
N PHE A 415 9.94 16.60 -2.29
CA PHE A 415 8.67 16.27 -2.95
C PHE A 415 7.81 17.50 -3.27
N GLN A 416 8.24 18.70 -2.87
CA GLN A 416 7.52 19.94 -3.16
C GLN A 416 7.94 20.50 -4.53
N ASP A 417 6.96 20.79 -5.38
CA ASP A 417 7.21 21.51 -6.63
C ASP A 417 7.44 23.01 -6.29
N PRO A 418 8.61 23.59 -6.61
CA PRO A 418 8.91 25.00 -6.31
C PRO A 418 7.96 26.00 -6.99
N LEU A 419 7.08 25.56 -7.90
CA LEU A 419 6.10 26.40 -8.58
C LEU A 419 4.69 26.34 -7.97
N ASP A 420 4.42 25.49 -6.97
CA ASP A 420 3.05 25.25 -6.49
C ASP A 420 3.01 25.05 -4.96
N GLU A 421 2.98 26.17 -4.21
CA GLU A 421 3.05 26.27 -2.73
C GLU A 421 1.89 25.59 -1.94
N ARG A 422 1.02 24.79 -2.58
CA ARG A 422 -0.26 24.32 -2.00
C ARG A 422 -0.48 22.80 -2.02
N LYS A 423 0.57 21.99 -1.90
CA LYS A 423 0.42 20.51 -1.84
C LYS A 423 0.98 19.94 -0.54
N GLU A 424 0.08 19.51 0.33
CA GLU A 424 0.35 18.63 1.47
C GLU A 424 0.36 17.17 1.02
N SER A 425 1.28 16.41 1.62
CA SER A 425 1.77 15.13 1.12
C SER A 425 1.10 13.90 1.76
N LEU A 426 1.25 12.67 1.24
CA LEU A 426 1.00 11.38 1.95
C LEU A 426 1.51 10.20 1.09
N ALA A 427 2.61 9.56 1.47
CA ALA A 427 3.24 8.48 0.70
C ALA A 427 2.87 7.07 1.16
N GLU A 428 2.12 6.33 0.33
CA GLU A 428 1.52 5.03 0.68
C GLU A 428 2.17 3.81 0.00
N TYR A 429 2.86 3.94 -1.15
CA TYR A 429 3.39 2.78 -1.87
C TYR A 429 4.82 2.97 -2.40
N VAL A 430 5.59 1.88 -2.41
CA VAL A 430 6.95 1.83 -2.93
C VAL A 430 7.06 0.67 -3.91
N GLY A 431 7.26 0.95 -5.19
CA GLY A 431 7.61 -0.06 -6.20
C GLY A 431 8.57 0.58 -7.18
N LYS A 432 9.75 -0.03 -7.39
CA LYS A 432 10.87 0.38 -8.28
C LYS A 432 11.08 1.90 -8.52
N TYR A 433 10.74 2.73 -7.52
CA TYR A 433 10.51 4.18 -7.49
C TYR A 433 9.18 4.72 -8.07
N ILE A 434 8.18 4.92 -7.19
CA ILE A 434 7.02 5.83 -7.38
C ILE A 434 6.66 6.41 -6.00
N SER A 435 6.65 7.74 -5.87
CA SER A 435 6.13 8.42 -4.67
C SER A 435 4.61 8.61 -4.77
N VAL A 436 3.91 8.38 -3.66
CA VAL A 436 2.48 8.69 -3.54
C VAL A 436 2.34 9.91 -2.63
N GLN A 437 1.34 10.76 -2.85
CA GLN A 437 1.15 12.00 -2.09
C GLN A 437 -0.36 12.29 -1.91
N THR A 438 -0.93 12.24 -0.69
CA THR A 438 -2.38 12.57 -0.47
C THR A 438 -2.76 13.29 0.85
N ARG A 439 -2.95 14.62 0.84
CA ARG A 439 -4.23 15.30 1.24
C ARG A 439 -4.16 16.84 1.13
N HIS A 440 -4.94 17.45 0.23
CA HIS A 440 -5.82 18.59 0.57
C HIS A 440 -6.89 18.85 -0.51
N ALA A 441 -8.10 19.24 -0.07
CA ALA A 441 -9.24 19.79 -0.83
C ALA A 441 -9.50 19.25 -2.26
N HIS A 442 -10.21 18.12 -2.32
CA HIS A 442 -11.09 17.76 -3.45
C HIS A 442 -10.47 17.43 -4.84
N THR A 443 -9.19 17.02 -4.94
CA THR A 443 -8.64 16.30 -6.13
C THR A 443 -7.32 15.58 -5.81
N HIS A 444 -7.03 14.41 -6.42
CA HIS A 444 -5.85 13.55 -6.11
C HIS A 444 -4.71 13.70 -7.14
N THR A 445 -3.44 13.73 -6.68
CA THR A 445 -2.22 13.95 -7.49
C THR A 445 -1.08 12.99 -7.09
N HIS A 446 -0.34 12.40 -8.05
CA HIS A 446 0.74 11.42 -7.79
C HIS A 446 2.03 11.74 -8.54
N SER A 447 3.18 11.84 -7.89
CA SER A 447 4.48 12.10 -8.52
C SER A 447 5.34 10.83 -8.62
N LEU A 448 5.78 10.37 -9.81
CA LEU A 448 6.82 9.33 -9.92
C LEU A 448 8.21 9.95 -9.78
N ALA A 449 9.08 9.40 -8.93
CA ALA A 449 10.51 9.71 -8.95
C ALA A 449 11.26 8.64 -9.76
N GLY A 450 12.12 9.02 -10.69
CA GLY A 450 13.09 8.10 -11.32
C GLY A 450 14.50 8.34 -10.78
N TYR A 451 15.42 7.37 -10.99
CA TYR A 451 16.86 7.43 -10.63
C TYR A 451 17.63 8.63 -11.25
N VAL A 452 16.94 9.50 -12.01
CA VAL A 452 17.47 10.68 -12.71
C VAL A 452 16.49 11.85 -12.57
N GLY A 453 16.18 12.28 -11.35
CA GLY A 453 15.67 13.64 -11.03
C GLY A 453 14.46 14.15 -11.83
N LYS A 454 13.60 13.28 -12.37
CA LYS A 454 12.39 13.65 -13.12
C LYS A 454 11.16 13.17 -12.37
N TYR A 455 10.33 14.13 -11.96
CA TYR A 455 9.06 13.90 -11.29
C TYR A 455 7.92 13.85 -12.33
N ILE A 456 7.11 12.79 -12.36
CA ILE A 456 5.93 12.69 -13.25
C ILE A 456 4.66 12.75 -12.42
N SER A 457 3.91 13.85 -12.52
CA SER A 457 2.64 14.01 -11.80
C SER A 457 1.44 13.45 -12.59
N VAL A 458 0.74 12.43 -12.08
CA VAL A 458 -0.50 11.85 -12.63
C VAL A 458 -1.67 12.23 -11.73
N GLN A 459 -2.74 12.81 -12.28
CA GLN A 459 -3.89 13.31 -11.52
C GLN A 459 -5.21 12.64 -11.92
N THR A 460 -6.11 12.48 -10.96
CA THR A 460 -7.51 12.12 -11.22
C THR A 460 -8.48 13.20 -10.70
N ARG A 461 -9.64 13.30 -11.35
CA ARG A 461 -10.70 14.26 -11.02
C ARG A 461 -11.69 13.77 -9.96
N HIS A 462 -11.58 12.53 -9.49
CA HIS A 462 -12.57 11.91 -8.62
C HIS A 462 -12.12 11.90 -7.15
N ILE A 463 -12.81 12.72 -6.35
CA ILE A 463 -12.60 12.86 -4.90
C ILE A 463 -12.92 11.54 -4.19
N GLY A 464 -12.09 11.16 -3.22
CA GLY A 464 -12.34 9.97 -2.38
C GLY A 464 -12.17 8.62 -3.07
N SER A 465 -11.75 8.59 -4.35
CA SER A 465 -11.53 7.34 -5.11
C SER A 465 -10.38 6.47 -4.61
N TYR A 466 -9.53 7.00 -3.72
CA TYR A 466 -8.32 6.33 -3.21
C TYR A 466 -7.37 5.89 -4.36
N PHE A 467 -7.33 6.71 -5.43
CA PHE A 467 -6.43 6.52 -6.58
C PHE A 467 -4.98 6.48 -6.09
N GLY A 468 -4.19 5.53 -6.57
CA GLY A 468 -2.78 5.34 -6.22
C GLY A 468 -2.51 4.62 -4.90
N SER A 469 -3.54 4.10 -4.24
CA SER A 469 -3.38 3.26 -3.04
C SER A 469 -2.73 1.90 -3.31
N VAL A 470 -2.83 1.42 -4.55
CA VAL A 470 -2.16 0.20 -5.03
C VAL A 470 -1.50 0.51 -6.35
N LEU A 471 -0.21 0.21 -6.47
CA LEU A 471 0.55 0.36 -7.70
C LEU A 471 1.17 -0.97 -8.07
N GLN A 472 1.22 -1.29 -9.35
CA GLN A 472 1.97 -2.43 -9.86
C GLN A 472 2.62 -2.08 -11.18
N THR A 473 3.94 -2.20 -11.24
CA THR A 473 4.69 -2.15 -12.50
C THR A 473 4.71 -3.53 -13.12
N VAL A 474 4.55 -3.62 -14.44
CA VAL A 474 4.63 -4.90 -15.17
C VAL A 474 5.54 -4.73 -16.37
N ASP A 475 6.54 -5.60 -16.45
CA ASP A 475 7.33 -5.88 -17.66
C ASP A 475 6.61 -7.01 -18.40
N VAL A 476 5.85 -6.65 -19.44
CA VAL A 476 4.91 -7.60 -20.06
C VAL A 476 5.65 -8.52 -21.00
N ASP A 477 6.58 -8.02 -21.81
CA ASP A 477 7.33 -8.83 -22.79
C ASP A 477 8.67 -9.38 -22.25
N GLN A 478 8.95 -9.21 -20.96
CA GLN A 478 10.09 -9.76 -20.25
C GLN A 478 11.45 -9.25 -20.77
N ASP A 479 11.49 -8.03 -21.30
CA ASP A 479 12.71 -7.40 -21.81
C ASP A 479 13.54 -6.72 -20.72
N SER A 480 13.15 -6.88 -19.44
CA SER A 480 13.70 -6.25 -18.23
C SER A 480 13.36 -4.76 -18.06
N TYR A 481 12.57 -4.17 -18.96
CA TYR A 481 12.03 -2.83 -18.85
C TYR A 481 10.54 -2.85 -18.50
N THR A 482 10.12 -1.95 -17.63
CA THR A 482 8.70 -1.83 -17.28
C THR A 482 7.93 -1.22 -18.45
N ASP A 483 6.94 -1.94 -18.97
CA ASP A 483 6.09 -1.48 -20.07
C ASP A 483 4.90 -0.67 -19.57
N ILE A 484 4.27 -1.14 -18.49
CA ILE A 484 3.03 -0.56 -17.97
C ILE A 484 3.08 -0.35 -16.46
N LEU A 485 2.33 0.64 -16.02
CA LEU A 485 2.02 0.94 -14.63
C LEU A 485 0.52 0.83 -14.43
N LEU A 486 0.12 -0.02 -13.48
CA LEU A 486 -1.26 -0.17 -13.05
C LEU A 486 -1.46 0.64 -11.77
N VAL A 487 -2.53 1.44 -11.76
CA VAL A 487 -2.88 2.31 -10.63
C VAL A 487 -4.30 1.98 -10.15
N GLY A 488 -4.42 1.45 -8.95
CA GLY A 488 -5.69 1.10 -8.33
C GLY A 488 -6.40 2.33 -7.74
N ALA A 489 -7.72 2.36 -7.90
CA ALA A 489 -8.64 3.29 -7.24
C ALA A 489 -9.82 2.49 -6.67
N PRO A 490 -9.61 1.68 -5.61
CA PRO A 490 -10.61 0.74 -5.12
C PRO A 490 -11.87 1.43 -4.56
N MET A 491 -11.77 2.68 -4.10
CA MET A 491 -12.93 3.45 -3.61
C MET A 491 -13.57 4.31 -4.70
N PHE A 492 -13.24 4.09 -5.97
CA PHE A 492 -13.91 4.77 -7.07
C PHE A 492 -15.42 4.49 -7.03
N MET A 493 -16.21 5.56 -6.99
CA MET A 493 -17.67 5.49 -6.92
C MET A 493 -18.26 5.27 -8.30
N GLY A 494 -19.01 4.18 -8.46
CA GLY A 494 -19.73 3.84 -9.67
C GLY A 494 -21.00 4.67 -9.88
N PRO A 495 -21.72 4.43 -10.99
CA PRO A 495 -22.92 5.18 -11.35
C PRO A 495 -24.08 5.03 -10.34
N GLU A 496 -24.14 3.95 -9.58
CA GLU A 496 -25.15 3.69 -8.54
C GLU A 496 -24.70 4.15 -7.14
N ARG A 497 -23.58 4.89 -7.04
CA ARG A 497 -22.94 5.31 -5.78
C ARG A 497 -22.42 4.16 -4.92
N GLU A 498 -22.04 3.09 -5.59
CA GLU A 498 -21.35 1.93 -5.06
C GLU A 498 -19.83 2.10 -5.16
N GLU A 499 -19.07 1.53 -4.22
CA GLU A 499 -17.61 1.45 -4.28
C GLU A 499 -17.19 0.41 -5.32
N GLN A 500 -17.45 0.72 -6.60
CA GLN A 500 -17.16 -0.16 -7.73
C GLN A 500 -15.66 -0.49 -7.79
N GLY A 501 -14.82 0.54 -7.64
CA GLY A 501 -13.38 0.44 -7.84
C GLY A 501 -13.00 0.39 -9.33
N GLN A 502 -11.82 0.90 -9.66
CA GLN A 502 -11.26 0.91 -11.02
C GLN A 502 -9.74 0.75 -10.99
N VAL A 503 -9.16 0.24 -12.08
CA VAL A 503 -7.71 0.20 -12.27
C VAL A 503 -7.34 0.92 -13.56
N TYR A 504 -6.44 1.89 -13.47
CA TYR A 504 -5.96 2.67 -14.60
C TYR A 504 -4.68 2.04 -15.14
N VAL A 505 -4.62 1.88 -16.45
CA VAL A 505 -3.46 1.33 -17.15
C VAL A 505 -2.71 2.47 -17.80
N TYR A 506 -1.47 2.68 -17.38
CA TYR A 506 -0.56 3.64 -17.98
C TYR A 506 0.53 2.90 -18.74
N LYS A 507 0.79 3.30 -19.98
CA LYS A 507 1.84 2.74 -20.82
C LYS A 507 3.03 3.69 -20.92
N LEU A 508 4.23 3.15 -20.86
CA LEU A 508 5.44 3.91 -21.05
C LEU A 508 5.57 4.34 -22.53
N ASN A 509 5.68 5.64 -22.78
CA ASN A 509 5.92 6.19 -24.11
C ASN A 509 7.43 6.23 -24.44
N GLU A 510 7.78 6.53 -25.71
CA GLU A 510 9.17 6.63 -26.17
C GLU A 510 10.01 7.72 -25.46
N LYS A 511 9.35 8.64 -24.74
CA LYS A 511 9.99 9.70 -23.95
C LYS A 511 10.23 9.30 -22.48
N GLY A 512 9.89 8.06 -22.11
CA GLY A 512 9.98 7.56 -20.74
C GLY A 512 8.92 8.12 -19.79
N LEU A 513 7.78 8.56 -20.32
CA LEU A 513 6.63 9.05 -19.53
C LEU A 513 5.47 8.08 -19.62
N PHE A 514 4.77 7.89 -18.51
CA PHE A 514 3.57 7.07 -18.42
C PHE A 514 2.35 7.84 -18.94
N GLU A 515 1.71 7.33 -19.99
CA GLU A 515 0.49 7.87 -20.58
C GLU A 515 -0.70 6.95 -20.33
N HIS A 516 -1.84 7.52 -19.93
CA HIS A 516 -3.06 6.74 -19.70
C HIS A 516 -3.50 6.07 -21.01
N GLN A 517 -3.67 4.75 -20.98
CA GLN A 517 -4.06 3.96 -22.14
C GLN A 517 -5.52 3.51 -22.03
N THR A 518 -5.89 2.86 -20.93
CA THR A 518 -7.24 2.31 -20.73
C THR A 518 -7.56 2.22 -19.23
N THR A 519 -8.81 1.88 -18.90
CA THR A 519 -9.29 1.71 -17.52
C THR A 519 -10.07 0.41 -17.41
N LEU A 520 -9.62 -0.46 -16.52
CA LEU A 520 -10.25 -1.73 -16.21
C LEU A 520 -11.33 -1.55 -15.14
N LYS A 521 -12.41 -2.31 -15.28
CA LYS A 521 -13.57 -2.27 -14.39
C LYS A 521 -14.02 -3.71 -14.08
N PRO A 522 -14.60 -3.94 -12.89
CA PRO A 522 -15.19 -5.23 -12.56
C PRO A 522 -16.50 -5.44 -13.31
N ASP A 523 -17.06 -6.65 -13.21
CA ASP A 523 -18.44 -6.89 -13.61
C ASP A 523 -19.40 -5.99 -12.81
N ASN A 524 -20.48 -5.53 -13.46
CA ASN A 524 -21.49 -4.69 -12.80
C ASN A 524 -22.15 -5.47 -11.66
N GLN A 525 -22.09 -4.91 -10.46
CA GLN A 525 -22.72 -5.45 -9.26
C GLN A 525 -24.03 -4.71 -9.00
N THR A 526 -25.10 -5.43 -8.69
CA THR A 526 -26.35 -4.81 -8.23
C THR A 526 -26.31 -4.67 -6.72
N CYS A 527 -26.43 -3.45 -6.22
CA CYS A 527 -26.48 -3.22 -4.78
C CYS A 527 -27.78 -3.75 -4.16
N CYS A 528 -27.64 -4.66 -3.19
CA CYS A 528 -28.75 -5.16 -2.38
C CYS A 528 -29.27 -4.06 -1.44
N THR A 529 -30.06 -3.14 -1.98
CA THR A 529 -30.78 -2.12 -1.22
C THR A 529 -32.18 -2.60 -0.87
N SER A 530 -32.83 -1.96 0.10
CA SER A 530 -34.24 -2.22 0.44
C SER A 530 -35.22 -2.05 -0.75
N ALA A 531 -34.79 -1.39 -1.83
CA ALA A 531 -35.56 -1.20 -3.06
C ALA A 531 -35.29 -2.27 -4.15
N HIS A 532 -34.21 -3.06 -4.05
CA HIS A 532 -33.80 -4.06 -5.05
C HIS A 532 -33.61 -5.44 -4.38
N SER A 533 -34.69 -5.97 -3.80
CA SER A 533 -34.70 -7.18 -2.97
C SER A 533 -34.94 -8.50 -3.73
N ASN A 534 -35.27 -8.45 -5.03
CA ASN A 534 -35.54 -9.65 -5.80
C ASN A 534 -34.24 -10.34 -6.23
N GLY A 535 -33.71 -11.20 -5.36
CA GLY A 535 -32.53 -12.05 -5.63
C GLY A 535 -31.44 -11.98 -4.55
N CYS A 536 -31.51 -11.02 -3.62
CA CYS A 536 -30.57 -10.90 -2.52
C CYS A 536 -31.06 -11.71 -1.30
N THR A 537 -30.31 -12.73 -0.90
CA THR A 537 -30.62 -13.55 0.28
C THR A 537 -30.25 -12.88 1.62
N ILE A 538 -29.41 -11.84 1.60
CA ILE A 538 -28.97 -11.10 2.79
C ILE A 538 -29.04 -9.60 2.48
N VAL A 539 -29.91 -8.88 3.18
CA VAL A 539 -29.96 -7.41 3.15
C VAL A 539 -28.90 -6.93 4.14
N ASN A 540 -27.71 -6.62 3.66
CA ASN A 540 -26.66 -6.06 4.49
C ASN A 540 -26.97 -4.57 4.72
N THR A 541 -27.61 -4.23 5.84
CA THR A 541 -28.13 -2.88 6.10
C THR A 541 -27.04 -1.84 6.43
N ASN A 542 -25.80 -2.26 6.69
CA ASN A 542 -24.75 -1.37 7.24
C ASN A 542 -23.35 -1.46 6.57
N GLY A 543 -23.16 -2.26 5.51
CA GLY A 543 -21.86 -2.40 4.81
C GLY A 543 -21.77 -1.58 3.50
N PRO A 544 -20.57 -1.16 3.06
CA PRO A 544 -20.42 -0.50 1.77
C PRO A 544 -20.79 -1.47 0.64
N CYS A 545 -21.65 -1.03 -0.27
CA CYS A 545 -21.92 -1.78 -1.48
C CYS A 545 -20.84 -1.50 -2.53
N GLY A 546 -20.42 -2.52 -3.28
CA GLY A 546 -19.47 -2.40 -4.38
C GLY A 546 -18.57 -3.61 -4.48
N ALA A 547 -17.57 -3.55 -5.35
CA ALA A 547 -16.60 -4.62 -5.53
C ALA A 547 -15.23 -4.27 -4.90
N ARG A 548 -14.93 -2.98 -4.72
CA ARG A 548 -13.58 -2.44 -4.46
C ARG A 548 -12.52 -3.02 -5.39
N PHE A 549 -12.84 -3.09 -6.68
CA PHE A 549 -11.92 -3.59 -7.68
C PHE A 549 -10.64 -2.76 -7.73
N GLY A 550 -9.48 -3.43 -7.68
CA GLY A 550 -8.17 -2.78 -7.59
C GLY A 550 -7.64 -2.65 -6.16
N THR A 551 -8.22 -3.36 -5.18
CA THR A 551 -7.69 -3.41 -3.79
C THR A 551 -6.38 -4.19 -3.70
N ALA A 552 -6.18 -5.15 -4.60
CA ALA A 552 -4.91 -5.84 -4.80
C ALA A 552 -4.65 -5.95 -6.30
N ILE A 553 -3.41 -5.71 -6.71
CA ILE A 553 -2.95 -5.88 -8.09
C ILE A 553 -1.64 -6.65 -7.99
N ALA A 554 -1.58 -7.81 -8.63
CA ALA A 554 -0.38 -8.63 -8.67
C ALA A 554 0.02 -8.87 -10.12
N GLU A 555 1.29 -8.64 -10.43
CA GLU A 555 1.91 -9.26 -11.60
C GLU A 555 1.97 -10.76 -11.34
N VAL A 556 1.34 -11.49 -12.25
CA VAL A 556 1.43 -12.94 -12.28
C VAL A 556 2.37 -13.26 -13.43
N SER A 557 3.27 -14.23 -13.22
CA SER A 557 4.09 -14.70 -14.33
C SER A 557 3.20 -15.33 -15.42
N ASP A 558 3.77 -15.64 -16.57
CA ASP A 558 3.03 -16.11 -17.75
C ASP A 558 2.18 -17.37 -17.44
N LEU A 559 0.84 -17.21 -17.35
CA LEU A 559 -0.06 -18.32 -17.02
C LEU A 559 -0.38 -19.14 -18.26
N ASP A 560 -0.48 -18.51 -19.43
CA ASP A 560 -0.90 -19.17 -20.67
C ASP A 560 0.26 -19.59 -21.58
N LEU A 561 1.49 -19.42 -21.09
CA LEU A 561 2.75 -19.76 -21.75
C LEU A 561 2.84 -19.09 -23.14
N ASP A 562 2.35 -17.86 -23.29
CA ASP A 562 2.41 -17.09 -24.54
C ASP A 562 3.64 -16.16 -24.67
N GLY A 563 4.48 -16.15 -23.64
CA GLY A 563 5.68 -15.32 -23.52
C GLY A 563 5.43 -13.99 -22.82
N ASN A 564 4.18 -13.59 -22.56
CA ASN A 564 3.85 -12.34 -21.90
C ASN A 564 3.47 -12.56 -20.42
N ARG A 565 3.79 -11.60 -19.55
CA ARG A 565 3.32 -11.63 -18.16
C ARG A 565 1.86 -11.22 -18.04
N ASP A 566 1.19 -11.83 -17.07
CA ASP A 566 -0.23 -11.65 -16.79
C ASP A 566 -0.46 -10.83 -15.53
N VAL A 567 -1.73 -10.47 -15.29
CA VAL A 567 -2.11 -9.64 -14.15
C VAL A 567 -3.36 -10.20 -13.47
N ALA A 568 -3.32 -10.27 -12.15
CA ALA A 568 -4.48 -10.58 -11.32
C ALA A 568 -4.90 -9.36 -10.51
N ILE A 569 -6.20 -9.06 -10.49
CA ILE A 569 -6.78 -7.91 -9.81
C ILE A 569 -7.87 -8.36 -8.85
N GLY A 570 -7.75 -7.94 -7.59
CA GLY A 570 -8.67 -8.28 -6.51
C GLY A 570 -9.86 -7.33 -6.38
N ALA A 571 -11.01 -7.91 -6.08
CA ALA A 571 -12.28 -7.25 -5.80
C ALA A 571 -12.91 -7.83 -4.52
N PRO A 572 -12.35 -7.53 -3.33
CA PRO A 572 -12.71 -8.21 -2.09
C PRO A 572 -14.15 -8.00 -1.62
N LEU A 573 -14.84 -6.92 -2.00
CA LEU A 573 -16.22 -6.70 -1.54
C LEU A 573 -17.28 -7.30 -2.47
N GLU A 574 -16.86 -7.86 -3.61
CA GLU A 574 -17.77 -8.42 -4.59
C GLU A 574 -18.64 -9.57 -4.02
N ASN A 575 -19.87 -9.71 -4.51
CA ASN A 575 -20.82 -10.74 -4.08
C ASN A 575 -21.11 -10.74 -2.56
N ASP A 576 -21.37 -9.55 -1.98
CA ASP A 576 -21.58 -9.35 -0.53
C ASP A 576 -20.39 -9.82 0.30
N HIS A 577 -19.23 -9.21 0.05
CA HIS A 577 -18.00 -9.41 0.84
C HIS A 577 -17.39 -10.82 0.74
N LYS A 578 -17.88 -11.67 -0.16
CA LYS A 578 -17.24 -12.95 -0.49
C LYS A 578 -15.94 -12.72 -1.24
N GLY A 579 -15.93 -11.74 -2.14
CA GLY A 579 -14.79 -11.33 -2.93
C GLY A 579 -14.62 -12.13 -4.23
N ALA A 580 -13.80 -11.60 -5.12
CA ALA A 580 -13.44 -12.20 -6.40
C ALA A 580 -12.06 -11.70 -6.87
N VAL A 581 -11.47 -12.43 -7.81
CA VAL A 581 -10.24 -12.04 -8.51
C VAL A 581 -10.45 -12.14 -10.03
N TYR A 582 -9.92 -11.17 -10.76
CA TYR A 582 -9.98 -11.10 -12.22
C TYR A 582 -8.58 -11.28 -12.80
N VAL A 583 -8.46 -12.18 -13.78
CA VAL A 583 -7.20 -12.47 -14.48
C VAL A 583 -7.23 -11.83 -15.86
N TYR A 584 -6.18 -11.09 -16.19
CA TYR A 584 -5.99 -10.40 -17.46
C TYR A 584 -4.71 -10.88 -18.10
N HIS A 585 -4.77 -11.27 -19.38
CA HIS A 585 -3.57 -11.65 -20.09
C HIS A 585 -2.78 -10.45 -20.59
N GLY A 586 -1.45 -10.61 -20.57
CA GLY A 586 -0.52 -9.78 -21.32
C GLY A 586 -0.78 -9.86 -22.83
N ALA A 587 -0.35 -8.83 -23.54
CA ALA A 587 -0.30 -8.82 -24.99
C ALA A 587 0.74 -7.80 -25.48
N LYS A 588 1.92 -8.28 -25.90
CA LYS A 588 3.04 -7.42 -26.30
C LYS A 588 3.46 -6.54 -25.11
N LYS A 589 3.48 -5.22 -25.27
CA LYS A 589 3.81 -4.23 -24.22
C LYS A 589 2.58 -3.61 -23.55
N THR A 590 1.52 -4.38 -23.35
CA THR A 590 0.25 -3.94 -22.72
C THR A 590 -0.58 -5.13 -22.24
N ILE A 591 -1.76 -4.89 -21.68
CA ILE A 591 -2.69 -5.92 -21.22
C ILE A 591 -4.02 -5.86 -21.98
N LYS A 592 -4.71 -7.00 -22.07
CA LYS A 592 -6.04 -7.07 -22.70
C LYS A 592 -7.08 -6.35 -21.84
N GLU A 593 -8.02 -5.62 -22.45
CA GLU A 593 -9.03 -4.85 -21.70
C GLU A 593 -10.08 -5.72 -20.99
N LYS A 594 -10.34 -6.90 -21.55
CA LYS A 594 -11.30 -7.85 -21.00
C LYS A 594 -10.55 -8.94 -20.25
N TYR A 595 -10.98 -9.20 -19.01
CA TYR A 595 -10.46 -10.32 -18.24
C TYR A 595 -10.78 -11.65 -18.95
N VAL A 596 -9.88 -12.61 -18.80
CA VAL A 596 -10.03 -13.95 -19.38
C VAL A 596 -10.69 -14.92 -18.41
N GLN A 597 -10.52 -14.68 -17.11
CA GLN A 597 -11.08 -15.51 -16.06
C GLN A 597 -11.45 -14.67 -14.84
N ARG A 598 -12.56 -15.03 -14.20
CA ARG A 598 -13.01 -14.48 -12.92
C ARG A 598 -13.11 -15.61 -11.91
N ILE A 599 -12.33 -15.54 -10.84
CA ILE A 599 -12.28 -16.54 -9.77
C ILE A 599 -13.12 -16.02 -8.59
N PRO A 600 -14.31 -16.60 -8.33
CA PRO A 600 -15.11 -16.22 -7.17
C PRO A 600 -14.48 -16.72 -5.87
N GLY A 601 -14.66 -15.98 -4.77
CA GLY A 601 -14.19 -16.39 -3.46
C GLY A 601 -14.80 -17.71 -2.96
N PRO A 602 -14.02 -18.56 -2.27
CA PRO A 602 -14.50 -19.83 -1.76
C PRO A 602 -15.45 -19.62 -0.57
N GLY A 603 -16.58 -20.33 -0.56
CA GLY A 603 -17.45 -20.45 0.61
C GLY A 603 -18.69 -19.55 0.65
N ASP A 604 -19.24 -19.40 1.85
CA ASP A 604 -20.52 -18.73 2.14
C ASP A 604 -20.38 -17.24 2.51
N GLY A 605 -19.15 -16.72 2.61
CA GLY A 605 -18.87 -15.36 3.08
C GLY A 605 -18.89 -15.22 4.62
N VAL A 606 -18.95 -16.34 5.36
CA VAL A 606 -18.98 -16.33 6.83
C VAL A 606 -17.61 -16.68 7.41
N LYS A 607 -16.99 -17.76 6.94
CA LYS A 607 -15.67 -18.23 7.43
C LYS A 607 -14.49 -17.51 6.78
N THR A 608 -14.64 -17.18 5.51
CA THR A 608 -13.65 -16.42 4.74
C THR A 608 -14.36 -15.22 4.13
N LYS A 609 -13.79 -14.03 4.32
CA LYS A 609 -14.32 -12.77 3.80
C LYS A 609 -13.24 -12.06 3.01
N PHE A 610 -13.64 -11.16 2.12
CA PHE A 610 -12.71 -10.30 1.39
C PHE A 610 -11.69 -11.09 0.55
N PHE A 611 -12.13 -12.16 -0.12
CA PHE A 611 -11.26 -12.91 -1.01
C PHE A 611 -10.75 -12.02 -2.15
N GLY A 612 -9.44 -12.03 -2.40
CA GLY A 612 -8.80 -11.08 -3.31
C GLY A 612 -8.27 -9.83 -2.59
N GLN A 613 -8.19 -9.85 -1.26
CA GLN A 613 -7.52 -8.81 -0.46
C GLN A 613 -6.00 -8.81 -0.69
N SER A 614 -5.40 -9.97 -0.94
CA SER A 614 -3.99 -10.13 -1.29
C SER A 614 -3.83 -11.24 -2.33
N ILE A 615 -2.86 -11.08 -3.23
CA ILE A 615 -2.64 -11.99 -4.37
C ILE A 615 -1.13 -12.11 -4.60
N HIS A 616 -0.66 -13.33 -4.87
CA HIS A 616 0.73 -13.59 -5.26
C HIS A 616 0.79 -14.78 -6.23
N GLY A 617 1.52 -14.65 -7.35
CA GLY A 617 1.56 -15.69 -8.39
C GLY A 617 2.82 -15.61 -9.25
N VAL A 618 3.98 -15.96 -8.69
CA VAL A 618 5.27 -15.89 -9.38
C VAL A 618 6.03 -17.21 -9.39
N MET A 619 5.46 -18.24 -8.75
CA MET A 619 6.10 -19.55 -8.62
C MET A 619 5.15 -20.65 -9.03
N ASP A 620 5.73 -21.67 -9.66
CA ASP A 620 5.15 -23.00 -9.78
C ASP A 620 5.28 -23.70 -8.42
N LEU A 621 4.17 -24.13 -7.81
CA LEU A 621 4.12 -24.75 -6.49
C LEU A 621 3.84 -26.26 -6.52
N ASN A 622 3.23 -26.81 -7.57
CA ASN A 622 3.07 -28.27 -7.73
C ASN A 622 4.22 -28.92 -8.55
N GLY A 623 5.10 -28.09 -9.11
CA GLY A 623 6.22 -28.48 -9.93
C GLY A 623 5.85 -28.85 -11.36
N ASP A 624 4.67 -28.54 -11.89
CA ASP A 624 4.18 -28.91 -13.23
C ASP A 624 4.72 -28.08 -14.39
N GLY A 625 5.49 -27.02 -14.10
CA GLY A 625 6.06 -26.11 -15.09
C GLY A 625 5.20 -24.88 -15.38
N ILE A 626 4.04 -24.74 -14.74
CA ILE A 626 3.16 -23.59 -14.86
C ILE A 626 3.08 -22.87 -13.51
N ILE A 627 2.93 -21.56 -13.58
CA ILE A 627 2.86 -20.70 -12.41
C ILE A 627 1.50 -20.84 -11.73
N ASP A 628 1.52 -20.96 -10.40
CA ASP A 628 0.31 -21.07 -9.60
C ASP A 628 -0.08 -19.74 -8.96
N ILE A 629 -1.34 -19.58 -8.59
CA ILE A 629 -1.86 -18.34 -8.00
C ILE A 629 -2.32 -18.58 -6.56
N THR A 630 -1.80 -17.79 -5.63
CA THR A 630 -2.26 -17.74 -4.23
C THR A 630 -3.08 -16.49 -4.00
N ILE A 631 -4.26 -16.65 -3.40
CA ILE A 631 -5.19 -15.56 -3.10
C ILE A 631 -5.56 -15.60 -1.62
N GLY A 632 -5.38 -14.47 -0.93
CA GLY A 632 -5.76 -14.27 0.47
C GLY A 632 -7.11 -13.57 0.62
N GLY A 633 -7.78 -13.88 1.73
CA GLY A 633 -8.89 -13.13 2.30
C GLY A 633 -8.83 -13.25 3.82
N LEU A 634 -9.67 -12.52 4.54
CA LEU A 634 -9.72 -12.66 6.00
C LEU A 634 -10.31 -14.02 6.39
N GLY A 635 -9.62 -14.74 7.26
CA GLY A 635 -9.99 -16.08 7.72
C GLY A 635 -9.47 -17.23 6.85
N GLY A 636 -8.80 -16.93 5.73
CA GLY A 636 -8.20 -17.99 4.91
C GLY A 636 -7.51 -17.52 3.63
N ALA A 637 -6.65 -18.38 3.09
CA ALA A 637 -6.03 -18.22 1.78
C ALA A 637 -6.30 -19.45 0.92
N SER A 638 -6.24 -19.32 -0.40
CA SER A 638 -6.41 -20.44 -1.33
C SER A 638 -5.34 -20.39 -2.41
N LEU A 639 -4.79 -21.55 -2.71
CA LEU A 639 -3.83 -21.81 -3.77
C LEU A 639 -4.55 -22.52 -4.91
N PHE A 640 -4.49 -21.94 -6.10
CA PHE A 640 -5.10 -22.44 -7.31
C PHE A 640 -4.03 -22.93 -8.27
N TRP A 641 -4.20 -24.15 -8.75
CA TRP A 641 -3.31 -24.76 -9.74
C TRP A 641 -3.65 -24.26 -11.14
N SER A 642 -2.63 -23.91 -11.90
CA SER A 642 -2.82 -23.65 -13.33
C SER A 642 -2.84 -24.96 -14.11
N LYS A 643 -3.52 -24.96 -15.26
CA LYS A 643 -3.63 -26.11 -16.18
C LYS A 643 -2.94 -25.81 -17.49
N ASP A 644 -2.43 -26.88 -18.10
CA ASP A 644 -1.84 -26.82 -19.43
C ASP A 644 -2.80 -26.23 -20.47
N VAL A 645 -2.23 -25.38 -21.33
CA VAL A 645 -2.94 -24.79 -22.47
C VAL A 645 -2.54 -25.54 -23.74
N ALA A 646 -3.54 -26.05 -24.46
CA ALA A 646 -3.36 -26.71 -25.75
C ALA A 646 -3.78 -25.78 -26.90
N GLU A 647 -2.87 -25.57 -27.85
CA GLU A 647 -3.13 -24.85 -29.10
C GLU A 647 -3.61 -25.82 -30.18
N LEU A 648 -4.82 -25.61 -30.71
CA LEU A 648 -5.40 -26.44 -31.75
C LEU A 648 -5.27 -25.77 -33.13
N TYR A 649 -4.53 -26.39 -34.03
CA TYR A 649 -4.39 -26.00 -35.42
C TYR A 649 -5.41 -26.78 -36.27
N ALA A 650 -6.29 -26.05 -36.96
CA ALA A 650 -7.29 -26.63 -37.84
C ALA A 650 -7.04 -26.22 -39.30
N ASN A 651 -7.02 -27.20 -40.20
CA ASN A 651 -6.89 -27.00 -41.64
C ASN A 651 -8.01 -27.73 -42.38
N MET A 652 -8.59 -27.09 -43.40
CA MET A 652 -9.70 -27.65 -44.18
C MET A 652 -9.41 -27.52 -45.66
N THR A 653 -9.46 -28.64 -46.37
CA THR A 653 -9.23 -28.72 -47.81
C THR A 653 -10.47 -29.26 -48.52
N PHE A 654 -10.61 -28.93 -49.80
CA PHE A 654 -11.76 -29.31 -50.64
C PHE A 654 -11.27 -29.94 -51.94
N ASP A 655 -11.86 -31.07 -52.29
CA ASP A 655 -11.63 -31.79 -53.54
C ASP A 655 -12.98 -32.12 -54.20
N PRO A 656 -13.30 -31.52 -55.37
CA PRO A 656 -12.49 -30.55 -56.10
C PRO A 656 -12.45 -29.17 -55.42
N ASN A 657 -11.35 -28.44 -55.59
CA ASN A 657 -11.19 -27.07 -55.06
C ASN A 657 -12.13 -26.05 -55.75
N LYS A 658 -12.77 -26.43 -56.85
CA LYS A 658 -13.76 -25.66 -57.60
C LYS A 658 -14.90 -26.58 -58.03
N ILE A 659 -16.13 -26.13 -57.82
CA ILE A 659 -17.33 -26.90 -58.13
C ILE A 659 -17.77 -26.61 -59.57
N ASN A 660 -17.71 -27.61 -60.45
CA ASN A 660 -18.26 -27.53 -61.79
C ASN A 660 -19.65 -28.20 -61.82
N LEU A 661 -20.72 -27.40 -61.89
CA LEU A 661 -22.11 -27.87 -61.89
C LEU A 661 -22.53 -28.59 -63.19
N GLN A 662 -21.69 -28.59 -64.23
CA GLN A 662 -21.97 -29.20 -65.53
C GLN A 662 -21.49 -30.65 -65.68
N GLN A 663 -20.69 -31.14 -64.72
CA GLN A 663 -20.16 -32.52 -64.69
C GLN A 663 -20.64 -33.21 -63.41
N PRO A 664 -21.85 -33.81 -63.40
CA PRO A 664 -22.32 -34.59 -62.26
C PRO A 664 -21.42 -35.82 -62.06
N SER A 665 -21.13 -36.15 -60.80
CA SER A 665 -20.37 -37.33 -60.42
C SER A 665 -21.29 -38.55 -60.42
N GLU A 666 -20.90 -39.66 -61.06
CA GLU A 666 -21.71 -40.89 -61.11
C GLU A 666 -21.98 -41.47 -59.72
N ASP A 667 -21.05 -41.28 -58.77
CA ASP A 667 -21.12 -41.84 -57.40
C ASP A 667 -21.90 -40.99 -56.37
N CYS A 668 -22.58 -39.91 -56.77
CA CYS A 668 -23.16 -38.94 -55.83
C CYS A 668 -24.64 -38.66 -56.07
N VAL A 669 -25.49 -39.42 -55.40
CA VAL A 669 -26.96 -39.31 -55.49
C VAL A 669 -27.53 -38.66 -54.23
N LEU A 670 -28.24 -37.55 -54.39
CA LEU A 670 -28.98 -36.89 -53.31
C LEU A 670 -30.48 -37.08 -53.57
N GLY A 671 -31.11 -38.06 -52.91
CA GLY A 671 -32.47 -38.51 -53.23
C GLY A 671 -32.50 -39.39 -54.48
N GLU A 672 -33.15 -38.94 -55.56
CA GLU A 672 -33.23 -39.64 -56.87
C GLU A 672 -32.41 -38.95 -57.98
N ARG A 673 -31.53 -37.99 -57.64
CA ARG A 673 -30.81 -37.17 -58.63
C ARG A 673 -29.30 -37.27 -58.44
N ALA A 674 -28.58 -37.48 -59.54
CA ALA A 674 -27.14 -37.33 -59.61
C ALA A 674 -26.75 -35.85 -59.45
N THR A 675 -25.82 -35.57 -58.54
CA THR A 675 -25.35 -34.22 -58.22
C THR A 675 -23.84 -34.17 -58.13
N VAL A 676 -23.26 -32.98 -57.94
CA VAL A 676 -21.82 -32.82 -57.74
C VAL A 676 -21.51 -33.03 -56.26
N CYS A 677 -20.67 -34.02 -55.96
CA CYS A 677 -20.08 -34.21 -54.64
C CYS A 677 -18.79 -33.41 -54.51
N VAL A 678 -18.56 -32.88 -53.32
CA VAL A 678 -17.29 -32.32 -52.89
C VAL A 678 -16.86 -33.07 -51.65
N LYS A 679 -15.65 -33.63 -51.69
CA LYS A 679 -14.99 -34.19 -50.53
C LYS A 679 -14.29 -33.05 -49.81
N THR A 680 -14.51 -32.93 -48.52
CA THR A 680 -13.76 -32.02 -47.67
C THR A 680 -12.97 -32.81 -46.66
N ARG A 681 -11.66 -32.55 -46.59
CA ARG A 681 -10.77 -33.14 -45.61
C ARG A 681 -10.49 -32.10 -44.55
N VAL A 682 -10.92 -32.39 -43.33
CA VAL A 682 -10.72 -31.55 -42.14
C VAL A 682 -9.63 -32.20 -41.31
N CYS A 683 -8.55 -31.47 -41.09
CA CYS A 683 -7.41 -31.91 -40.31
C CYS A 683 -7.25 -31.03 -39.08
N PHE A 684 -7.04 -31.66 -37.94
CA PHE A 684 -6.70 -31.05 -36.67
C PHE A 684 -5.35 -31.56 -36.22
N SER A 685 -4.49 -30.69 -35.69
CA SER A 685 -3.29 -31.04 -34.95
C SER A 685 -3.22 -30.14 -33.73
N TYR A 686 -2.74 -30.65 -32.60
CA TYR A 686 -2.59 -29.83 -31.40
C TYR A 686 -1.17 -29.87 -30.87
N SER A 687 -0.78 -28.81 -30.18
CA SER A 687 0.44 -28.74 -29.39
C SER A 687 0.13 -28.24 -27.99
N VAL A 688 0.61 -28.94 -26.98
CA VAL A 688 0.56 -28.46 -25.59
C VAL A 688 1.75 -27.56 -25.36
N LYS A 689 1.54 -26.42 -24.70
CA LYS A 689 2.59 -25.41 -24.52
C LYS A 689 3.62 -25.77 -23.45
N SER A 690 3.26 -26.58 -22.45
CA SER A 690 4.19 -26.99 -21.40
C SER A 690 5.26 -27.94 -21.93
N GLU A 691 6.51 -27.74 -21.50
CA GLU A 691 7.69 -28.51 -21.92
C GLU A 691 7.82 -29.87 -21.20
N LYS A 692 6.92 -30.20 -20.27
CA LYS A 692 7.00 -31.48 -19.57
C LYS A 692 6.71 -32.65 -20.50
N ASP A 693 7.70 -33.52 -20.60
CA ASP A 693 7.63 -34.77 -21.35
C ASP A 693 6.56 -35.69 -20.72
N HIS A 694 5.35 -35.66 -21.26
CA HIS A 694 4.25 -36.56 -20.85
C HIS A 694 4.54 -38.04 -21.18
N THR A 695 5.73 -38.36 -21.67
CA THR A 695 6.23 -39.73 -21.93
C THR A 695 6.39 -40.59 -20.68
N ASN A 696 6.34 -40.00 -19.47
CA ASN A 696 6.50 -40.70 -18.19
C ASN A 696 5.20 -40.92 -17.41
N LEU A 697 4.01 -40.75 -18.01
CA LEU A 697 2.86 -41.54 -17.59
C LEU A 697 3.01 -42.91 -18.25
N GLY A 698 3.09 -43.98 -17.47
CA GLY A 698 3.21 -45.37 -17.94
C GLY A 698 2.04 -45.91 -18.76
N THR A 699 1.22 -45.03 -19.31
CA THR A 699 0.14 -45.27 -20.25
C THR A 699 0.32 -44.23 -21.36
N GLY A 700 0.45 -44.67 -22.62
CA GLY A 700 0.47 -43.77 -23.79
C GLY A 700 -0.89 -43.09 -24.01
N GLU A 701 -1.36 -42.35 -23.01
CA GLU A 701 -2.62 -41.63 -22.98
C GLU A 701 -2.39 -40.20 -23.47
N SER A 702 -2.98 -39.90 -24.62
CA SER A 702 -3.14 -38.53 -25.11
C SER A 702 -3.94 -37.70 -24.08
N LEU A 703 -3.51 -36.47 -23.80
CA LEU A 703 -4.21 -35.52 -22.92
C LEU A 703 -5.62 -35.17 -23.44
N ILE A 704 -5.85 -35.27 -24.75
CA ILE A 704 -7.12 -34.99 -25.39
C ILE A 704 -7.59 -36.25 -26.12
N ASN A 705 -8.31 -37.13 -25.42
CA ASN A 705 -8.75 -38.39 -26.03
C ASN A 705 -9.91 -38.23 -27.03
N THR A 706 -10.68 -37.13 -26.98
CA THR A 706 -11.84 -36.90 -27.87
C THR A 706 -11.99 -35.42 -28.21
N LEU A 707 -12.17 -35.11 -29.50
CA LEU A 707 -12.46 -33.78 -30.02
C LEU A 707 -13.85 -33.77 -30.70
N PRO A 708 -14.89 -33.19 -30.06
CA PRO A 708 -16.16 -32.94 -30.73
C PRO A 708 -16.07 -31.70 -31.62
N TYR A 709 -16.40 -31.83 -32.91
CA TYR A 709 -16.47 -30.70 -33.84
C TYR A 709 -17.73 -30.74 -34.71
N ASN A 710 -18.19 -29.54 -35.08
CA ASN A 710 -19.38 -29.33 -35.90
C ASN A 710 -19.01 -28.68 -37.22
N LEU A 711 -19.42 -29.30 -38.33
CA LEU A 711 -19.32 -28.69 -39.66
C LEU A 711 -20.69 -28.21 -40.10
N THR A 712 -20.77 -26.96 -40.57
CA THR A 712 -22.02 -26.36 -41.06
C THR A 712 -21.84 -25.81 -42.46
N LEU A 713 -22.61 -26.32 -43.41
CA LEU A 713 -22.60 -25.82 -44.79
C LEU A 713 -23.44 -24.53 -44.90
N ASP A 714 -22.91 -23.55 -45.65
CA ASP A 714 -23.56 -22.28 -45.92
C ASP A 714 -24.08 -21.56 -44.64
N SER A 715 -23.29 -21.51 -43.56
CA SER A 715 -23.71 -21.01 -42.23
C SER A 715 -24.44 -19.65 -42.25
N LEU A 716 -23.98 -18.73 -43.10
CA LEU A 716 -24.54 -17.38 -43.25
C LEU A 716 -25.83 -17.29 -44.09
N ARG A 717 -26.29 -18.38 -44.72
CA ARG A 717 -27.49 -18.40 -45.57
C ARG A 717 -28.68 -19.04 -44.87
N ALA A 718 -29.88 -18.51 -45.14
CA ALA A 718 -31.14 -19.09 -44.65
C ALA A 718 -31.45 -20.46 -45.29
N LYS A 719 -31.13 -20.63 -46.59
CA LYS A 719 -31.25 -21.91 -47.32
C LYS A 719 -29.86 -22.38 -47.77
N SER A 720 -29.47 -23.58 -47.32
CA SER A 720 -28.19 -24.19 -47.73
C SER A 720 -28.23 -24.66 -49.18
N ARG A 721 -27.17 -24.38 -49.94
CA ARG A 721 -26.95 -24.88 -51.30
C ARG A 721 -26.34 -26.27 -51.33
N ALA A 722 -25.98 -26.84 -50.18
CA ALA A 722 -25.39 -28.17 -50.07
C ALA A 722 -25.96 -28.94 -48.86
N ALA A 723 -25.82 -30.26 -48.88
CA ALA A 723 -26.07 -31.11 -47.73
C ALA A 723 -25.01 -32.21 -47.65
N PHE A 724 -24.69 -32.64 -46.44
CA PHE A 724 -23.82 -33.79 -46.22
C PHE A 724 -24.51 -35.06 -46.72
N VAL A 725 -23.71 -35.97 -47.29
CA VAL A 725 -24.15 -37.27 -47.78
C VAL A 725 -23.87 -38.28 -46.69
N ASN A 726 -24.92 -38.82 -46.05
CA ASN A 726 -24.81 -39.85 -45.02
C ASN A 726 -25.59 -41.09 -45.47
N PRO A 727 -25.09 -42.34 -45.29
CA PRO A 727 -25.75 -43.55 -45.80
C PRO A 727 -27.11 -43.86 -45.13
N ASP A 728 -27.30 -43.47 -43.86
CA ASP A 728 -28.42 -43.96 -43.01
C ASP A 728 -29.38 -42.87 -42.48
N GLU A 729 -29.22 -41.59 -42.84
CA GLU A 729 -30.06 -40.49 -42.34
C GLU A 729 -30.46 -39.45 -43.41
N LYS A 730 -31.48 -38.63 -43.10
CA LYS A 730 -31.91 -37.50 -43.95
C LYS A 730 -30.73 -36.59 -44.24
N SER A 731 -30.60 -36.11 -45.49
CA SER A 731 -29.51 -35.20 -45.87
C SER A 731 -29.53 -33.90 -45.04
N GLU A 732 -28.54 -33.72 -44.17
CA GLU A 732 -28.49 -32.59 -43.24
C GLU A 732 -27.54 -31.47 -43.67
N ARG A 733 -27.79 -30.26 -43.15
CA ARG A 733 -26.94 -29.06 -43.37
C ARG A 733 -25.73 -29.06 -42.44
N LYS A 734 -25.83 -29.74 -41.30
CA LYS A 734 -24.83 -29.79 -40.24
C LYS A 734 -24.42 -31.25 -40.04
N VAL A 735 -23.18 -31.47 -39.67
CA VAL A 735 -22.73 -32.76 -39.16
C VAL A 735 -21.95 -32.51 -37.89
N GLN A 736 -22.24 -33.30 -36.87
CA GLN A 736 -21.53 -33.31 -35.59
C GLN A 736 -20.70 -34.59 -35.55
N VAL A 737 -19.42 -34.45 -35.29
CA VAL A 737 -18.46 -35.56 -35.30
C VAL A 737 -17.72 -35.55 -33.99
N THR A 738 -17.55 -36.71 -33.39
CA THR A 738 -16.67 -36.91 -32.24
C THR A 738 -15.62 -37.92 -32.64
N ALA A 739 -14.34 -37.56 -32.51
CA ALA A 739 -13.24 -38.40 -32.92
C ALA A 739 -12.05 -38.27 -31.98
N ASN A 740 -11.25 -39.34 -31.90
CA ASN A 740 -10.09 -39.38 -31.03
C ASN A 740 -8.90 -38.71 -31.70
N ILE A 741 -8.15 -37.90 -30.95
CA ILE A 741 -6.96 -37.20 -31.44
C ILE A 741 -5.77 -37.59 -30.55
N ILE A 742 -4.72 -38.16 -31.14
CA ILE A 742 -3.52 -38.56 -30.40
C ILE A 742 -2.38 -37.57 -30.68
N ASP A 743 -2.22 -37.15 -31.94
CA ASP A 743 -1.29 -36.08 -32.36
C ASP A 743 -1.93 -35.21 -33.44
N ALA A 744 -2.50 -35.87 -34.45
CA ALA A 744 -3.27 -35.25 -35.51
C ALA A 744 -4.46 -36.13 -35.90
N LEU A 745 -5.54 -35.50 -36.35
CA LEU A 745 -6.78 -36.13 -36.80
C LEU A 745 -7.16 -35.55 -38.15
N CYS A 746 -7.20 -36.36 -39.20
CA CYS A 746 -7.75 -35.96 -40.50
C CYS A 746 -8.97 -36.83 -40.83
N LEU A 747 -10.12 -36.19 -41.02
CA LEU A 747 -11.37 -36.86 -41.40
C LEU A 747 -11.93 -36.28 -42.68
N GLU A 748 -12.47 -37.15 -43.52
CA GLU A 748 -13.11 -36.79 -44.78
C GLU A 748 -14.62 -36.79 -44.64
N HIS A 749 -15.25 -35.73 -45.16
CA HIS A 749 -16.69 -35.56 -45.22
C HIS A 749 -17.10 -35.30 -46.66
N SER A 750 -18.16 -35.94 -47.12
CA SER A 750 -18.68 -35.71 -48.46
C SER A 750 -19.97 -34.92 -48.38
N PHE A 751 -20.08 -33.85 -49.18
CA PHE A 751 -21.32 -33.11 -49.33
C PHE A 751 -21.72 -32.94 -50.79
N ALA A 752 -23.03 -32.97 -51.02
CA ALA A 752 -23.64 -32.85 -52.33
C ALA A 752 -24.32 -31.49 -52.50
N MET A 753 -24.25 -30.94 -53.70
CA MET A 753 -24.90 -29.67 -54.05
C MET A 753 -26.39 -29.86 -54.33
N LYS A 754 -27.24 -29.05 -53.68
CA LYS A 754 -28.70 -29.00 -53.92
C LYS A 754 -29.02 -28.21 -55.19
N ALA A 755 -29.99 -28.68 -55.98
CA ALA A 755 -30.49 -27.93 -57.12
C ALA A 755 -31.19 -26.64 -56.66
N SER A 756 -30.57 -25.48 -56.90
CA SER A 756 -31.09 -24.17 -56.50
C SER A 756 -30.82 -23.10 -57.56
N LYS A 757 -31.77 -22.18 -57.80
CA LYS A 757 -31.60 -21.03 -58.71
C LYS A 757 -30.59 -19.97 -58.21
N SER A 758 -29.99 -20.17 -57.04
CA SER A 758 -29.14 -19.18 -56.34
C SER A 758 -27.66 -19.16 -56.78
N PHE A 759 -27.24 -19.95 -57.77
CA PHE A 759 -25.81 -20.09 -58.12
C PHE A 759 -25.18 -18.86 -58.82
N LEU A 760 -25.95 -17.79 -59.08
CA LEU A 760 -25.53 -16.64 -59.90
C LEU A 760 -25.11 -15.36 -59.16
N ASN A 761 -25.10 -15.31 -57.82
CA ASN A 761 -24.69 -14.06 -57.15
C ASN A 761 -23.15 -13.98 -57.02
N GLN A 762 -22.52 -13.27 -57.97
CA GLN A 762 -21.21 -12.65 -57.79
C GLN A 762 -21.30 -11.43 -56.84
N PRO A 763 -20.24 -11.08 -56.10
CA PRO A 763 -20.19 -9.87 -55.28
C PRO A 763 -19.89 -8.66 -56.18
N GLY A 764 -20.93 -7.90 -56.52
CA GLY A 764 -20.81 -6.64 -57.24
C GLY A 764 -22.20 -6.13 -57.64
N GLN A 765 -22.56 -4.94 -57.17
CA GLN A 765 -23.85 -4.25 -57.34
C GLN A 765 -24.94 -4.62 -56.31
N HIS A 766 -24.81 -4.09 -55.09
CA HIS A 766 -25.99 -3.59 -54.39
C HIS A 766 -25.85 -2.08 -54.25
N GLY A 767 -26.63 -1.37 -55.07
CA GLY A 767 -26.88 0.06 -54.91
C GLY A 767 -27.55 0.33 -53.57
N GLU A 768 -27.20 1.47 -52.99
CA GLU A 768 -27.80 2.05 -51.80
C GLU A 768 -29.33 1.97 -51.86
N ARG A 769 -29.91 1.33 -50.84
CA ARG A 769 -31.27 1.63 -50.41
C ARG A 769 -31.26 1.93 -48.92
N LYS A 770 -31.28 3.22 -48.62
CA LYS A 770 -31.72 3.78 -47.34
C LYS A 770 -33.12 3.26 -46.99
N ARG A 771 -33.28 2.83 -45.74
CA ARG A 771 -34.48 2.81 -44.87
C ARG A 771 -33.97 2.24 -43.54
N GLY A 772 -33.97 2.91 -42.39
CA GLY A 772 -35.01 3.78 -41.84
C GLY A 772 -35.90 2.92 -40.95
N GLY A 773 -35.63 2.92 -39.64
CA GLY A 773 -36.30 2.12 -38.61
C GLY A 773 -35.32 1.71 -37.51
#